data_AF-A0AAE1ALL3-F1
#
_entry.id   AF-A0AAE1ALL3-F1
#
_cell.length_a   1.000
_cell.length_b   1.000
_cell.length_c   1.000
_cell.angle_alpha   90.00
_cell.angle_beta   90.00
_cell.angle_gamma   90.00
#
_symmetry.space_group_name_H-M   'P 1'
#
loop_
_entity.id
_entity.type
_entity.pdbx_description
1 polymer ?
#
loop_
_entity_poly.entity_id
_entity_poly.type
_entity_poly.pdbx_seq_one_letter_code
_entity_poly.pdbx_strand_id
1 'polypeptide(L)'
;MKYLGVWVVLLMQGLCVLPVVGYDLLILHTNDFHDRVEETNKYSGYCRPQDATAGKCFGGVSRIKSKVDEQRRKYENILLLDGGDQFQGTLWFYEFGGELLSHFMNLIGYDAIGLGNHEFDNGVEGLVPFVDNATFRILSSNIDLSNTPVLQGKIQRSAKFDIGGETIGVIGYTTTDTTYISNPGSVKFTDELTAVQAEADKLMADGVNKIIAVGHQGFGRDRDMASNLRGVDVIVGGHSNTFLYTGDAPSNEDPLGDYPFVTQTSATGETVLVVQDYAFGKYLGSLHVTFDNDGKVTSYHGNPILLDASVPKDNETETIVQSLLPQILAMQSEPIGSSHVFLEGDAKVCRTRECNMGNFICDGMLKQNLRHSDARYWSDVSIAVMNSGGIRTSIDKGPITVGDAIKVQPFRNTVDIVELRGESVLKILEHAASLWSEESDRLFGGFLQVSGMRIVYDMSQATGSRVIDVQMMCSKCSIPHFEPLNVTEIYQIVMNNYIANGGDTYTMIPTHTVRRHTIGNVDLDIFTEHIRQNSPVIQGLEGRIRFVQDLMADGLTSKLVKQECPKCAVKSTDSAPGVAVSSTLVVLGLLGLALWAPLVGFFGSRVLYVSVDNSQRHVSDQYGSSNSLSDQCGSSNSLSDQCGSSNSLSDQCGSSNSLSDRCGSSNSLSDRCGSSNSLSDQCGSSNSLSDRCGSSNSLSDRCGSSNSLSDRCGSSNSLSDRCGSSNSLSDR
;
A
#
# COMPACT_ATOMS: atom_id res chain seq x y z
N MET A 1 -41.76 93.48 3.52
CA MET A 1 -42.04 92.26 4.32
C MET A 1 -41.15 91.13 3.78
N LYS A 2 -40.88 90.07 4.54
CA LYS A 2 -39.84 89.09 4.19
C LYS A 2 -40.34 88.06 3.17
N TYR A 3 -39.54 87.77 2.14
CA TYR A 3 -39.66 86.53 1.36
C TYR A 3 -39.10 85.36 2.18
N LEU A 4 -39.76 84.20 2.15
CA LEU A 4 -39.35 83.01 2.86
C LEU A 4 -38.98 81.91 1.85
N GLY A 5 -37.70 81.83 1.47
CA GLY A 5 -37.19 80.78 0.60
C GLY A 5 -36.89 79.51 1.40
N VAL A 6 -37.71 78.47 1.23
CA VAL A 6 -37.48 77.16 1.84
C VAL A 6 -36.55 76.34 0.96
N TRP A 7 -35.32 76.12 1.42
CA TRP A 7 -34.38 75.19 0.80
C TRP A 7 -34.61 73.78 1.34
N VAL A 8 -35.12 72.88 0.50
CA VAL A 8 -35.19 71.45 0.81
C VAL A 8 -33.84 70.82 0.45
N VAL A 9 -33.03 70.52 1.46
CA VAL A 9 -31.78 69.75 1.29
C VAL A 9 -32.14 68.28 1.17
N LEU A 10 -32.18 67.78 -0.07
CA LEU A 10 -32.44 66.38 -0.38
C LEU A 10 -31.15 65.57 -0.13
N LEU A 11 -31.02 65.06 1.09
CA LEU A 11 -29.83 64.35 1.56
C LEU A 11 -29.84 62.90 1.04
N MET A 12 -29.41 62.71 -0.21
CA MET A 12 -29.21 61.39 -0.81
C MET A 12 -28.10 60.64 -0.06
N GLN A 13 -28.48 59.84 0.93
CA GLN A 13 -27.64 58.78 1.46
C GLN A 13 -27.56 57.66 0.41
N GLY A 14 -26.61 57.80 -0.52
CA GLY A 14 -26.21 56.70 -1.38
C GLY A 14 -25.59 55.60 -0.51
N LEU A 15 -26.35 54.56 -0.22
CA LEU A 15 -25.80 53.31 0.31
C LEU A 15 -24.90 52.72 -0.78
N CYS A 16 -23.60 53.02 -0.70
CA CYS A 16 -22.60 52.35 -1.51
C CYS A 16 -22.42 50.93 -0.95
N VAL A 17 -23.34 50.04 -1.33
CA VAL A 17 -23.16 48.60 -1.16
C VAL A 17 -22.09 48.19 -2.15
N LEU A 18 -20.82 48.37 -1.75
CA LEU A 18 -19.72 47.66 -2.38
C LEU A 18 -20.07 46.16 -2.28
N PRO A 19 -20.05 45.41 -3.39
CA PRO A 19 -20.16 43.96 -3.29
C PRO A 19 -19.00 43.46 -2.42
N VAL A 20 -19.29 42.51 -1.53
CA VAL A 20 -18.23 41.72 -0.89
C VAL A 20 -17.66 40.84 -2.01
N VAL A 21 -16.59 41.30 -2.64
CA VAL A 21 -15.84 40.53 -3.62
C VAL A 21 -15.05 39.49 -2.82
N GLY A 22 -15.54 38.26 -2.82
CA GLY A 22 -14.79 37.15 -2.26
C GLY A 22 -13.53 36.88 -3.08
N TYR A 23 -12.49 36.41 -2.42
CA TYR A 23 -11.29 35.92 -3.08
C TYR A 23 -11.49 34.44 -3.39
N ASP A 24 -11.73 34.12 -4.67
CA ASP A 24 -11.78 32.74 -5.15
C ASP A 24 -10.36 32.20 -5.39
N LEU A 25 -10.08 31.01 -4.85
CA LEU A 25 -8.84 30.25 -5.06
C LEU A 25 -9.19 28.84 -5.58
N LEU A 26 -8.48 28.38 -6.61
CA LEU A 26 -8.45 26.96 -6.98
C LEU A 26 -7.23 26.29 -6.34
N ILE A 27 -7.48 25.32 -5.46
CA ILE A 27 -6.47 24.38 -4.96
C ILE A 27 -6.58 23.13 -5.82
N LEU A 28 -5.59 22.92 -6.69
CA LEU A 28 -5.32 21.61 -7.28
C LEU A 28 -4.41 20.83 -6.32
N HIS A 29 -4.62 19.51 -6.25
CA HIS A 29 -3.74 18.65 -5.47
C HIS A 29 -3.64 17.22 -5.99
N THR A 30 -2.60 16.53 -5.57
CA THR A 30 -2.41 15.08 -5.68
C THR A 30 -1.90 14.52 -4.35
N ASN A 31 -2.15 13.25 -4.07
CA ASN A 31 -1.46 12.52 -3.01
C ASN A 31 -1.15 11.07 -3.41
N ASP A 32 -0.18 10.44 -2.73
CA ASP A 32 0.16 9.01 -2.84
C ASP A 32 0.36 8.56 -4.30
N PHE A 33 1.06 9.40 -5.07
CA PHE A 33 1.30 9.19 -6.50
C PHE A 33 2.06 7.88 -6.79
N HIS A 34 2.91 7.44 -5.86
CA HIS A 34 3.62 6.16 -5.88
C HIS A 34 4.19 5.81 -7.26
N ASP A 35 5.02 6.71 -7.79
CA ASP A 35 5.84 6.44 -8.97
C ASP A 35 5.05 6.05 -10.26
N ARG A 36 3.78 6.46 -10.38
CA ARG A 36 2.94 6.18 -11.55
C ARG A 36 3.20 7.12 -12.73
N VAL A 37 4.46 7.15 -13.17
CA VAL A 37 4.96 7.97 -14.29
C VAL A 37 4.19 7.68 -15.57
N GLU A 38 4.12 6.41 -15.97
CA GLU A 38 3.32 5.95 -17.10
C GLU A 38 1.83 5.89 -16.77
N GLU A 39 0.98 5.88 -17.81
CA GLU A 39 -0.45 5.69 -17.62
C GLU A 39 -0.77 4.27 -17.11
N THR A 40 -1.79 4.16 -16.25
CA THR A 40 -2.17 2.91 -15.60
C THR A 40 -3.49 2.38 -16.12
N ASN A 41 -3.78 1.08 -15.93
CA ASN A 41 -5.11 0.53 -16.15
C ASN A 41 -6.09 0.99 -15.05
N LYS A 42 -7.38 0.59 -15.13
CA LYS A 42 -8.43 1.03 -14.19
C LYS A 42 -8.07 0.79 -12.70
N TYR A 43 -7.24 -0.20 -12.39
CA TYR A 43 -6.83 -0.56 -11.02
C TYR A 43 -5.40 -0.09 -10.67
N SER A 44 -4.92 0.99 -11.29
CA SER A 44 -3.61 1.62 -11.00
C SER A 44 -2.37 0.70 -11.20
N GLY A 45 -2.55 -0.38 -11.98
CA GLY A 45 -1.47 -1.26 -12.47
C GLY A 45 -1.12 -1.00 -13.94
N TYR A 46 -0.27 -1.86 -14.54
CA TYR A 46 0.23 -1.70 -15.91
C TYR A 46 -0.88 -1.50 -16.97
N CYS A 47 -0.79 -0.42 -17.75
CA CYS A 47 -1.64 -0.20 -18.92
C CYS A 47 -1.17 -1.07 -20.10
N ARG A 48 -1.98 -2.03 -20.53
CA ARG A 48 -1.67 -2.85 -21.70
C ARG A 48 -1.88 -2.04 -22.99
N PRO A 49 -1.09 -2.24 -24.07
CA PRO A 49 -1.25 -1.50 -25.33
C PRO A 49 -2.67 -1.57 -25.94
N GLN A 50 -3.39 -2.68 -25.71
CA GLN A 50 -4.78 -2.85 -26.14
C GLN A 50 -5.75 -1.98 -25.32
N ASP A 51 -5.49 -1.79 -24.02
CA ASP A 51 -6.29 -0.93 -23.14
C ASP A 51 -6.00 0.55 -23.41
N ALA A 52 -4.73 0.92 -23.68
CA ALA A 52 -4.37 2.26 -24.19
C ALA A 52 -5.13 2.58 -25.49
N THR A 53 -5.07 1.67 -26.47
CA THR A 53 -5.76 1.81 -27.76
C THR A 53 -7.29 1.90 -27.60
N ALA A 54 -7.84 1.25 -26.56
CA ALA A 54 -9.27 1.28 -26.24
C ALA A 54 -9.69 2.46 -25.33
N GLY A 55 -8.77 3.38 -24.97
CA GLY A 55 -9.06 4.52 -24.09
C GLY A 55 -9.33 4.13 -22.63
N LYS A 56 -8.81 2.99 -22.16
CA LYS A 56 -9.06 2.41 -20.83
C LYS A 56 -7.90 2.60 -19.84
N CYS A 57 -7.05 3.59 -20.09
CA CYS A 57 -5.93 3.91 -19.22
C CYS A 57 -6.03 5.34 -18.67
N PHE A 58 -5.48 5.52 -17.47
CA PHE A 58 -5.75 6.62 -16.56
C PHE A 58 -4.43 7.17 -16.00
N GLY A 59 -4.42 8.46 -15.66
CA GLY A 59 -3.28 9.11 -15.05
C GLY A 59 -2.03 9.14 -15.93
N GLY A 60 -0.88 9.04 -15.28
CA GLY A 60 0.45 9.31 -15.84
C GLY A 60 0.76 10.80 -15.87
N VAL A 61 2.04 11.15 -15.68
CA VAL A 61 2.50 12.55 -15.56
C VAL A 61 2.06 13.43 -16.73
N SER A 62 2.01 12.88 -17.94
CA SER A 62 1.59 13.55 -19.16
C SER A 62 0.13 14.03 -19.12
N ARG A 63 -0.78 13.30 -18.45
CA ARG A 63 -2.18 13.74 -18.26
C ARG A 63 -2.32 14.74 -17.14
N ILE A 64 -1.59 14.54 -16.04
CA ILE A 64 -1.54 15.49 -14.91
C ILE A 64 -1.12 16.87 -15.44
N LYS A 65 -0.01 16.95 -16.18
CA LYS A 65 0.46 18.19 -16.84
C LYS A 65 -0.62 18.81 -17.74
N SER A 66 -1.18 18.03 -18.67
CA SER A 66 -2.22 18.55 -19.58
C SER A 66 -3.45 19.11 -18.84
N LYS A 67 -3.89 18.47 -17.75
CA LYS A 67 -5.01 18.96 -16.95
C LYS A 67 -4.64 20.20 -16.12
N VAL A 68 -3.45 20.22 -15.50
CA VAL A 68 -2.93 21.39 -14.78
C VAL A 68 -2.84 22.61 -15.72
N ASP A 69 -2.27 22.44 -16.92
CA ASP A 69 -2.23 23.50 -17.94
C ASP A 69 -3.63 23.95 -18.37
N GLU A 70 -4.60 23.03 -18.47
CA GLU A 70 -6.00 23.36 -18.78
C GLU A 70 -6.63 24.26 -17.70
N GLN A 71 -6.37 23.99 -16.41
CA GLN A 71 -6.89 24.80 -15.31
C GLN A 71 -6.16 26.13 -15.16
N ARG A 72 -4.82 26.16 -15.31
CA ARG A 72 -4.00 27.39 -15.34
C ARG A 72 -4.33 28.33 -16.51
N ARG A 73 -5.07 27.88 -17.51
CA ARG A 73 -5.64 28.71 -18.60
C ARG A 73 -7.08 29.18 -18.35
N LYS A 74 -7.73 28.74 -17.27
CA LYS A 74 -9.11 29.10 -16.89
C LYS A 74 -9.18 29.96 -15.63
N TYR A 75 -8.25 29.77 -14.70
CA TYR A 75 -8.27 30.39 -13.37
C TYR A 75 -6.94 31.10 -13.10
N GLU A 76 -7.02 32.36 -12.69
CA GLU A 76 -5.86 33.21 -12.37
C GLU A 76 -5.29 32.89 -10.98
N ASN A 77 -6.17 32.67 -10.00
CA ASN A 77 -5.82 32.32 -8.62
C ASN A 77 -5.77 30.80 -8.47
N ILE A 78 -4.57 30.23 -8.49
CA ILE A 78 -4.39 28.78 -8.47
C ILE A 78 -3.11 28.36 -7.73
N LEU A 79 -3.22 27.32 -6.91
CA LEU A 79 -2.11 26.57 -6.31
C LEU A 79 -2.19 25.11 -6.77
N LEU A 80 -1.04 24.49 -7.02
CA LEU A 80 -0.90 23.05 -7.18
C LEU A 80 -0.03 22.50 -6.03
N LEU A 81 -0.65 21.69 -5.17
CA LEU A 81 -0.03 21.13 -3.97
C LEU A 81 0.11 19.60 -4.08
N ASP A 82 1.08 19.00 -3.41
CA ASP A 82 1.20 17.54 -3.29
C ASP A 82 1.23 17.08 -1.83
N GLY A 83 0.43 16.07 -1.51
CA GLY A 83 0.25 15.48 -0.18
C GLY A 83 1.26 14.39 0.20
N GLY A 84 2.35 14.22 -0.55
CA GLY A 84 3.43 13.29 -0.23
C GLY A 84 3.24 11.88 -0.80
N ASP A 85 4.30 11.06 -0.65
CA ASP A 85 4.45 9.72 -1.24
C ASP A 85 4.38 9.74 -2.78
N GLN A 86 5.17 10.65 -3.36
CA GLN A 86 5.58 10.62 -4.76
C GLN A 86 6.52 9.44 -5.03
N PHE A 87 7.41 9.17 -4.07
CA PHE A 87 8.37 8.07 -4.11
C PHE A 87 7.70 6.69 -4.03
N GLN A 88 8.48 5.69 -4.44
CA GLN A 88 8.21 4.25 -4.30
C GLN A 88 7.07 3.69 -5.16
N GLY A 89 7.19 2.44 -5.59
CA GLY A 89 6.04 1.64 -6.04
C GLY A 89 5.99 1.20 -7.51
N THR A 90 6.95 1.59 -8.37
CA THR A 90 7.20 0.91 -9.66
C THR A 90 8.71 0.77 -9.96
N LEU A 91 9.05 0.35 -11.18
CA LEU A 91 10.43 0.27 -11.68
C LEU A 91 11.03 1.66 -12.04
N TRP A 92 10.20 2.70 -12.20
CA TRP A 92 10.65 4.05 -12.56
C TRP A 92 11.51 4.67 -11.43
N PHE A 93 11.03 4.65 -10.19
CA PHE A 93 11.78 5.09 -9.01
C PHE A 93 12.93 4.13 -8.66
N TYR A 94 12.78 2.83 -8.92
CA TYR A 94 13.87 1.86 -8.73
C TYR A 94 15.10 2.18 -9.58
N GLU A 95 14.92 2.58 -10.84
CA GLU A 95 15.99 2.85 -11.79
C GLU A 95 16.50 4.29 -11.73
N PHE A 96 15.58 5.27 -11.63
CA PHE A 96 15.90 6.70 -11.77
C PHE A 96 15.81 7.51 -10.46
N GLY A 97 15.29 6.91 -9.38
CA GLY A 97 15.19 7.53 -8.06
C GLY A 97 14.35 8.82 -8.02
N GLY A 98 14.57 9.60 -6.96
CA GLY A 98 13.86 10.87 -6.76
C GLY A 98 14.23 11.97 -7.76
N GLU A 99 15.34 11.86 -8.49
CA GLU A 99 15.75 12.85 -9.49
C GLU A 99 14.71 12.96 -10.62
N LEU A 100 14.27 11.83 -11.19
CA LEU A 100 13.27 11.84 -12.27
C LEU A 100 11.88 12.30 -11.78
N LEU A 101 11.50 11.95 -10.56
CA LEU A 101 10.25 12.42 -9.96
C LEU A 101 10.26 13.94 -9.75
N SER A 102 11.37 14.50 -9.24
CA SER A 102 11.53 15.96 -9.13
C SER A 102 11.47 16.65 -10.50
N HIS A 103 12.04 16.04 -11.54
CA HIS A 103 11.99 16.56 -12.90
C HIS A 103 10.56 16.62 -13.45
N PHE A 104 9.76 15.55 -13.28
CA PHE A 104 8.35 15.57 -13.68
C PHE A 104 7.51 16.53 -12.84
N MET A 105 7.75 16.66 -11.53
CA MET A 105 7.08 17.67 -10.70
C MET A 105 7.44 19.10 -11.10
N ASN A 106 8.69 19.35 -11.50
CA ASN A 106 9.12 20.65 -12.06
C ASN A 106 8.43 20.95 -13.40
N LEU A 107 8.30 19.96 -14.29
CA LEU A 107 7.59 20.11 -15.56
C LEU A 107 6.08 20.32 -15.36
N ILE A 108 5.46 19.59 -14.44
CA ILE A 108 4.06 19.81 -14.03
C ILE A 108 3.90 21.19 -13.39
N GLY A 109 4.95 21.67 -12.70
CA GLY A 109 5.00 22.94 -12.02
C GLY A 109 4.18 22.92 -10.74
N TYR A 110 4.48 22.01 -9.81
CA TYR A 110 3.94 22.10 -8.45
C TYR A 110 4.39 23.40 -7.78
N ASP A 111 3.60 23.90 -6.83
CA ASP A 111 3.91 25.06 -6.03
C ASP A 111 4.52 24.64 -4.67
N ALA A 112 3.99 23.56 -4.07
CA ALA A 112 4.57 22.92 -2.87
C ALA A 112 4.27 21.41 -2.77
N ILE A 113 5.08 20.70 -1.99
CA ILE A 113 4.82 19.33 -1.48
C ILE A 113 4.91 19.33 0.05
N GLY A 114 3.97 18.66 0.72
CA GLY A 114 4.15 18.21 2.10
C GLY A 114 4.78 16.82 2.09
N LEU A 115 5.97 16.65 2.66
CA LEU A 115 6.71 15.38 2.57
C LEU A 115 5.94 14.20 3.15
N GLY A 116 5.91 13.08 2.42
CA GLY A 116 5.40 11.80 2.88
C GLY A 116 6.42 10.96 3.63
N ASN A 117 6.06 9.70 3.87
CA ASN A 117 6.96 8.73 4.50
C ASN A 117 7.87 8.05 3.48
N HIS A 118 7.37 7.69 2.29
CA HIS A 118 8.16 6.96 1.29
C HIS A 118 9.23 7.84 0.63
N GLU A 119 9.15 9.17 0.78
CA GLU A 119 10.27 10.09 0.50
C GLU A 119 11.55 9.75 1.28
N PHE A 120 11.47 9.00 2.40
CA PHE A 120 12.61 8.58 3.21
C PHE A 120 13.06 7.12 2.97
N ASP A 121 12.49 6.40 2.00
CA ASP A 121 12.72 4.95 1.83
C ASP A 121 14.18 4.60 1.56
N ASN A 122 14.81 5.36 0.66
CA ASN A 122 16.22 5.23 0.30
C ASN A 122 17.13 6.03 1.26
N GLY A 123 16.64 6.33 2.47
CA GLY A 123 17.32 7.16 3.46
C GLY A 123 17.37 8.64 3.10
N VAL A 124 18.03 9.42 3.96
CA VAL A 124 18.30 10.85 3.73
C VAL A 124 19.07 11.05 2.42
N GLU A 125 20.04 10.16 2.15
CA GLU A 125 20.89 10.17 0.97
C GLU A 125 20.08 9.98 -0.32
N GLY A 126 19.02 9.17 -0.30
CA GLY A 126 18.10 8.99 -1.44
C GLY A 126 17.11 10.13 -1.65
N LEU A 127 16.80 10.90 -0.62
CA LEU A 127 15.94 12.08 -0.68
C LEU A 127 16.68 13.32 -1.24
N VAL A 128 17.98 13.45 -0.99
CA VAL A 128 18.80 14.61 -1.40
C VAL A 128 18.69 14.97 -2.90
N PRO A 129 18.74 14.03 -3.87
CA PRO A 129 18.61 14.36 -5.29
C PRO A 129 17.26 14.98 -5.68
N PHE A 130 16.15 14.55 -5.06
CA PHE A 130 14.84 15.16 -5.26
C PHE A 130 14.80 16.58 -4.68
N VAL A 131 15.37 16.75 -3.49
CA VAL A 131 15.40 18.03 -2.77
C VAL A 131 16.28 19.08 -3.47
N ASP A 132 17.41 18.67 -4.05
CA ASP A 132 18.34 19.59 -4.73
C ASP A 132 17.92 19.96 -6.16
N ASN A 133 17.06 19.17 -6.80
CA ASN A 133 16.54 19.46 -8.13
C ASN A 133 15.14 20.13 -8.13
N ALA A 134 14.41 20.15 -7.02
CA ALA A 134 13.06 20.73 -6.94
C ALA A 134 13.03 22.25 -7.17
N THR A 135 12.15 22.73 -8.06
CA THR A 135 11.85 24.16 -8.23
C THR A 135 10.66 24.64 -7.39
N PHE A 136 10.04 23.73 -6.63
CA PHE A 136 8.86 23.92 -5.81
C PHE A 136 9.19 23.86 -4.31
N ARG A 137 8.24 24.24 -3.44
CA ARG A 137 8.48 24.30 -1.98
C ARG A 137 8.34 22.92 -1.34
N ILE A 138 9.43 22.37 -0.81
CA ILE A 138 9.38 21.16 -0.01
C ILE A 138 9.14 21.54 1.46
N LEU A 139 8.01 21.10 2.00
CA LEU A 139 7.50 21.54 3.30
C LEU A 139 7.35 20.38 4.29
N SER A 140 7.76 20.60 5.54
CA SER A 140 7.34 19.83 6.70
C SER A 140 7.61 20.64 7.98
N SER A 141 6.55 20.99 8.71
CA SER A 141 6.62 21.84 9.91
C SER A 141 7.03 21.07 11.17
N ASN A 142 6.88 19.75 11.20
CA ASN A 142 7.02 18.92 12.38
C ASN A 142 8.32 18.09 12.42
N ILE A 143 9.23 18.25 11.45
CA ILE A 143 10.55 17.60 11.47
C ILE A 143 11.63 18.40 12.22
N ASP A 144 12.53 17.67 12.88
CA ASP A 144 13.80 18.14 13.43
C ASP A 144 14.96 17.64 12.57
N LEU A 145 15.56 18.56 11.81
CA LEU A 145 16.74 18.33 10.96
C LEU A 145 18.06 18.67 11.66
N SER A 146 18.07 18.95 12.97
CA SER A 146 19.29 19.39 13.70
C SER A 146 20.47 18.41 13.58
N ASN A 147 20.18 17.12 13.40
CA ASN A 147 21.17 16.05 13.23
C ASN A 147 21.34 15.59 11.77
N THR A 148 20.72 16.31 10.82
CA THR A 148 20.69 15.97 9.38
C THR A 148 21.10 17.18 8.51
N PRO A 149 22.39 17.62 8.55
CA PRO A 149 22.80 18.89 7.97
C PRO A 149 22.57 19.03 6.45
N VAL A 150 22.59 17.92 5.71
CA VAL A 150 22.43 17.91 4.24
C VAL A 150 21.03 18.33 3.77
N LEU A 151 20.03 18.33 4.65
CA LEU A 151 18.66 18.80 4.39
C LEU A 151 18.34 20.15 5.07
N GLN A 152 19.21 20.66 5.95
CA GLN A 152 18.94 21.89 6.71
C GLN A 152 18.80 23.09 5.77
N GLY A 153 17.70 23.83 5.92
CA GLY A 153 17.38 25.00 5.10
C GLY A 153 16.85 24.69 3.71
N LYS A 154 16.87 23.42 3.26
CA LYS A 154 16.28 22.98 2.00
C LYS A 154 14.79 22.64 2.15
N ILE A 155 14.43 21.97 3.25
CA ILE A 155 13.04 21.74 3.65
C ILE A 155 12.60 22.89 4.58
N GLN A 156 11.44 23.47 4.32
CA GLN A 156 10.89 24.60 5.08
C GLN A 156 9.70 24.15 5.95
N ARG A 157 9.37 24.90 7.01
CA ARG A 157 8.16 24.60 7.83
C ARG A 157 6.88 25.08 7.15
N SER A 158 6.95 26.27 6.57
CA SER A 158 5.91 26.90 5.76
C SER A 158 6.52 27.68 4.59
N ALA A 159 5.66 28.08 3.65
CA ALA A 159 5.93 29.05 2.61
C ALA A 159 4.75 30.04 2.49
N LYS A 160 5.00 31.17 1.83
CA LYS A 160 3.98 32.18 1.48
C LYS A 160 3.96 32.36 -0.04
N PHE A 161 2.77 32.47 -0.61
CA PHE A 161 2.53 32.62 -2.04
C PHE A 161 1.64 33.83 -2.29
N ASP A 162 2.12 34.81 -3.05
CA ASP A 162 1.37 36.02 -3.40
C ASP A 162 0.60 35.80 -4.70
N ILE A 163 -0.72 35.63 -4.62
CA ILE A 163 -1.60 35.16 -5.70
C ILE A 163 -2.81 36.07 -5.79
N GLY A 164 -3.06 36.69 -6.95
CA GLY A 164 -4.20 37.59 -7.16
C GLY A 164 -4.18 38.89 -6.35
N GLY A 165 -3.08 39.18 -5.63
CA GLY A 165 -2.96 40.30 -4.70
C GLY A 165 -3.10 39.93 -3.23
N GLU A 166 -3.50 38.69 -2.92
CA GLU A 166 -3.55 38.13 -1.56
C GLU A 166 -2.32 37.26 -1.28
N THR A 167 -1.89 37.19 -0.02
CA THR A 167 -0.84 36.26 0.42
C THR A 167 -1.48 35.01 1.04
N ILE A 168 -1.20 33.83 0.47
CA ILE A 168 -1.62 32.53 0.98
C ILE A 168 -0.48 31.86 1.73
N GLY A 169 -0.74 31.41 2.95
CA GLY A 169 0.20 30.60 3.74
C GLY A 169 0.02 29.12 3.45
N VAL A 170 1.13 28.38 3.30
CA VAL A 170 1.11 26.91 3.16
C VAL A 170 2.06 26.30 4.17
N ILE A 171 1.57 25.39 5.02
CA ILE A 171 2.31 24.71 6.09
C ILE A 171 2.47 23.23 5.75
N GLY A 172 3.68 22.69 5.84
CA GLY A 172 3.92 21.26 5.64
C GLY A 172 3.67 20.42 6.89
N TYR A 173 3.37 19.12 6.76
CA TYR A 173 3.46 18.15 7.86
C TYR A 173 3.68 16.72 7.34
N THR A 174 4.32 15.87 8.15
CA THR A 174 4.71 14.50 7.79
C THR A 174 4.46 13.58 8.98
N THR A 175 3.84 12.42 8.77
CA THR A 175 3.47 11.48 9.83
C THR A 175 4.60 11.17 10.81
N THR A 176 4.31 11.21 12.11
CA THR A 176 5.23 10.73 13.17
C THR A 176 5.69 9.30 12.92
N ASP A 177 4.84 8.51 12.26
CA ASP A 177 5.05 7.09 12.00
C ASP A 177 6.19 6.86 11.03
N THR A 178 6.64 7.87 10.26
CA THR A 178 7.80 7.79 9.35
C THR A 178 9.04 7.23 10.05
N THR A 179 9.18 7.48 11.35
CA THR A 179 10.19 6.89 12.25
C THR A 179 10.21 5.34 12.26
N TYR A 180 9.09 4.72 11.92
CA TYR A 180 8.85 3.27 11.92
C TYR A 180 8.40 2.73 10.56
N ILE A 181 7.89 3.56 9.64
CA ILE A 181 7.35 3.11 8.35
C ILE A 181 8.25 3.43 7.14
N SER A 182 9.41 4.04 7.36
CA SER A 182 10.46 4.26 6.36
C SER A 182 11.85 4.35 7.02
N ASN A 183 12.88 4.88 6.33
CA ASN A 183 14.28 4.91 6.78
C ASN A 183 14.85 6.33 7.08
N PRO A 184 14.18 7.21 7.86
CA PRO A 184 14.57 8.62 8.02
C PRO A 184 15.88 8.88 8.81
N GLY A 185 16.52 7.83 9.35
CA GLY A 185 17.84 7.92 9.99
C GLY A 185 17.85 8.78 11.25
N SER A 186 18.45 9.99 11.16
CA SER A 186 18.57 10.94 12.28
C SER A 186 17.54 12.08 12.26
N VAL A 187 16.65 12.12 11.26
CA VAL A 187 15.49 13.02 11.26
C VAL A 187 14.49 12.55 12.31
N LYS A 188 13.97 13.46 13.13
CA LYS A 188 12.89 13.16 14.09
C LYS A 188 11.62 13.85 13.68
N PHE A 189 10.50 13.22 13.97
CA PHE A 189 9.16 13.72 13.73
C PHE A 189 8.53 14.09 15.08
N THR A 190 7.81 15.21 15.13
CA THR A 190 7.10 15.71 16.31
C THR A 190 5.61 15.78 16.03
N ASP A 191 4.79 15.94 17.08
CA ASP A 191 3.33 16.04 16.99
C ASP A 191 2.88 17.06 15.93
N GLU A 192 2.13 16.58 14.95
CA GLU A 192 1.71 17.32 13.75
C GLU A 192 0.83 18.51 14.13
N LEU A 193 -0.17 18.31 14.98
CA LEU A 193 -1.10 19.35 15.44
C LEU A 193 -0.36 20.50 16.15
N THR A 194 0.56 20.17 17.06
CA THR A 194 1.36 21.16 17.80
C THR A 194 2.28 21.94 16.85
N ALA A 195 2.93 21.27 15.90
CA ALA A 195 3.84 21.91 14.96
C ALA A 195 3.11 22.79 13.93
N VAL A 196 2.02 22.30 13.34
CA VAL A 196 1.19 23.04 12.39
C VAL A 196 0.55 24.25 13.07
N GLN A 197 -0.01 24.10 14.29
CA GLN A 197 -0.56 25.23 15.03
C GLN A 197 0.51 26.29 15.35
N ALA A 198 1.70 25.87 15.80
CA ALA A 198 2.80 26.78 16.11
C ALA A 198 3.38 27.48 14.88
N GLU A 199 3.14 26.98 13.67
CA GLU A 199 3.49 27.65 12.41
C GLU A 199 2.36 28.55 11.90
N ALA A 200 1.09 28.12 12.02
CA ALA A 200 -0.09 28.94 11.74
C ALA A 200 -0.15 30.20 12.62
N ASP A 201 0.13 30.06 13.92
CA ASP A 201 0.20 31.17 14.87
C ASP A 201 1.27 32.22 14.46
N LYS A 202 2.35 31.82 13.74
CA LYS A 202 3.35 32.76 13.18
C LYS A 202 2.85 33.42 11.89
N LEU A 203 2.27 32.65 10.98
CA LEU A 203 1.74 33.16 9.72
C LEU A 203 0.64 34.22 9.98
N MET A 204 -0.25 33.95 10.94
CA MET A 204 -1.23 34.93 11.43
C MET A 204 -0.59 36.16 12.08
N ALA A 205 0.48 35.99 12.88
CA ALA A 205 1.22 37.12 13.46
C ALA A 205 1.93 38.00 12.40
N ASP A 206 2.34 37.40 11.28
CA ASP A 206 2.86 38.10 10.09
C ASP A 206 1.75 38.71 9.19
N GLY A 207 0.47 38.56 9.56
CA GLY A 207 -0.67 39.14 8.83
C GLY A 207 -1.26 38.26 7.72
N VAL A 208 -0.86 36.99 7.61
CA VAL A 208 -1.48 36.02 6.67
C VAL A 208 -2.78 35.51 7.27
N ASN A 209 -3.91 35.70 6.58
CA ASN A 209 -5.24 35.29 7.05
C ASN A 209 -5.89 34.15 6.25
N LYS A 210 -5.18 33.56 5.28
CA LYS A 210 -5.62 32.41 4.50
C LYS A 210 -4.52 31.36 4.52
N ILE A 211 -4.76 30.22 5.19
CA ILE A 211 -3.72 29.23 5.49
C ILE A 211 -4.17 27.81 5.13
N ILE A 212 -3.35 27.14 4.33
CA ILE A 212 -3.51 25.74 3.92
C ILE A 212 -2.47 24.91 4.67
N ALA A 213 -2.86 23.75 5.21
CA ALA A 213 -1.92 22.70 5.60
C ALA A 213 -1.84 21.67 4.47
N VAL A 214 -0.62 21.27 4.08
CA VAL A 214 -0.37 20.21 3.09
C VAL A 214 0.56 19.15 3.70
N GLY A 215 0.23 17.87 3.58
CA GLY A 215 1.03 16.85 4.24
C GLY A 215 0.39 15.47 4.32
N HIS A 216 1.03 14.61 5.09
CA HIS A 216 0.95 13.18 4.89
C HIS A 216 0.81 12.42 6.23
N GLN A 217 -0.42 12.19 6.70
CA GLN A 217 -0.68 11.46 7.96
C GLN A 217 -1.93 10.57 7.97
N GLY A 218 -2.80 10.68 6.96
CA GLY A 218 -4.01 9.86 6.83
C GLY A 218 -5.26 10.59 7.29
N PHE A 219 -6.34 10.42 6.51
CA PHE A 219 -7.59 11.17 6.61
C PHE A 219 -8.23 11.18 8.01
N GLY A 220 -8.06 10.12 8.79
CA GLY A 220 -8.48 10.08 10.20
C GLY A 220 -7.79 11.15 11.05
N ARG A 221 -6.45 11.20 11.00
CA ARG A 221 -5.65 12.23 11.68
C ARG A 221 -5.89 13.62 11.09
N ASP A 222 -6.06 13.74 9.77
CA ASP A 222 -6.38 15.03 9.12
C ASP A 222 -7.68 15.64 9.66
N ARG A 223 -8.72 14.81 9.84
CA ARG A 223 -10.02 15.22 10.42
C ARG A 223 -9.94 15.60 11.89
N ASP A 224 -9.17 14.84 12.67
CA ASP A 224 -8.94 15.14 14.09
C ASP A 224 -8.12 16.44 14.25
N MET A 225 -7.10 16.64 13.40
CA MET A 225 -6.30 17.86 13.36
C MET A 225 -7.14 19.08 12.94
N ALA A 226 -7.93 18.97 11.87
CA ALA A 226 -8.87 20.02 11.42
C ALA A 226 -9.86 20.45 12.51
N SER A 227 -10.29 19.51 13.36
CA SER A 227 -11.24 19.77 14.44
C SER A 227 -10.63 20.43 15.68
N ASN A 228 -9.30 20.64 15.71
CA ASN A 228 -8.54 21.24 16.83
C ASN A 228 -7.67 22.46 16.44
N LEU A 229 -7.31 22.61 15.17
CA LEU A 229 -6.53 23.76 14.67
C LEU A 229 -7.28 25.09 14.76
N ARG A 230 -6.53 26.21 14.75
CA ARG A 230 -7.03 27.59 14.65
C ARG A 230 -6.34 28.30 13.49
N GLY A 231 -7.12 29.00 12.67
CA GLY A 231 -6.59 29.80 11.56
C GLY A 231 -5.97 28.98 10.42
N VAL A 232 -6.38 27.71 10.26
CA VAL A 232 -6.08 26.88 9.08
C VAL A 232 -7.42 26.53 8.44
N ASP A 233 -7.58 26.87 7.17
CA ASP A 233 -8.86 26.85 6.46
C ASP A 233 -9.06 25.56 5.66
N VAL A 234 -7.96 25.01 5.14
CA VAL A 234 -7.93 23.83 4.26
C VAL A 234 -6.79 22.91 4.66
N ILE A 235 -7.06 21.60 4.68
CA ILE A 235 -6.06 20.54 4.80
C ILE A 235 -6.08 19.71 3.51
N VAL A 236 -4.96 19.71 2.80
CA VAL A 236 -4.63 18.74 1.75
C VAL A 236 -3.84 17.61 2.43
N GLY A 237 -4.38 16.39 2.38
CA GLY A 237 -3.83 15.21 3.04
C GLY A 237 -3.22 14.19 2.06
N GLY A 238 -2.84 13.03 2.61
CA GLY A 238 -2.39 11.84 1.88
C GLY A 238 -2.37 10.61 2.80
N HIS A 239 -1.49 9.65 2.51
CA HIS A 239 -1.16 8.45 3.30
C HIS A 239 -2.22 7.34 3.35
N SER A 240 -3.50 7.73 3.42
CA SER A 240 -4.61 6.79 3.55
C SER A 240 -5.22 6.33 2.23
N ASN A 241 -4.71 6.84 1.09
CA ASN A 241 -5.32 6.65 -0.23
C ASN A 241 -6.83 6.98 -0.27
N THR A 242 -7.28 7.97 0.52
CA THR A 242 -8.72 8.19 0.73
C THR A 242 -9.34 8.82 -0.51
N PHE A 243 -10.33 8.12 -1.08
CA PHE A 243 -11.18 8.71 -2.11
C PHE A 243 -12.37 9.43 -1.47
N LEU A 244 -12.46 10.74 -1.71
CA LEU A 244 -13.64 11.55 -1.39
C LEU A 244 -14.31 11.99 -2.69
N TYR A 245 -15.64 11.93 -2.74
CA TYR A 245 -16.40 12.36 -3.93
C TYR A 245 -17.82 12.77 -3.56
N THR A 246 -18.24 13.95 -4.01
CA THR A 246 -19.62 14.43 -3.86
C THR A 246 -20.44 14.03 -5.08
N GLY A 247 -21.37 13.09 -4.90
CA GLY A 247 -22.24 12.56 -5.96
C GLY A 247 -21.76 11.24 -6.57
N ASP A 248 -22.20 10.92 -7.78
CA ASP A 248 -21.88 9.65 -8.46
C ASP A 248 -20.39 9.56 -8.82
N ALA A 249 -19.68 8.59 -8.23
CA ALA A 249 -18.26 8.36 -8.49
C ALA A 249 -17.97 7.95 -9.95
N PRO A 250 -16.95 8.51 -10.62
CA PRO A 250 -16.74 8.32 -12.05
C PRO A 250 -15.96 7.04 -12.43
N SER A 251 -15.59 6.17 -11.50
CA SER A 251 -14.72 5.01 -11.80
C SER A 251 -15.05 3.70 -11.05
N ASN A 252 -14.22 3.23 -10.11
CA ASN A 252 -14.46 2.00 -9.32
C ASN A 252 -14.10 2.16 -7.84
N GLU A 253 -13.66 3.35 -7.45
CA GLU A 253 -13.35 3.71 -6.08
C GLU A 253 -14.66 4.10 -5.40
N ASP A 254 -15.00 3.39 -4.32
CA ASP A 254 -16.13 3.74 -3.46
C ASP A 254 -15.75 4.97 -2.61
N PRO A 255 -16.48 6.10 -2.65
CA PRO A 255 -16.16 7.26 -1.82
C PRO A 255 -16.33 6.97 -0.33
N LEU A 256 -15.34 7.36 0.49
CA LEU A 256 -15.46 7.31 1.95
C LEU A 256 -16.37 8.42 2.51
N GLY A 257 -16.57 9.49 1.74
CA GLY A 257 -17.45 10.61 2.05
C GLY A 257 -17.42 11.69 0.97
N ASP A 258 -18.18 12.77 1.20
CA ASP A 258 -18.25 13.93 0.32
C ASP A 258 -16.88 14.62 0.16
N TYR A 259 -16.69 15.30 -0.98
CA TYR A 259 -15.55 16.16 -1.27
C TYR A 259 -15.98 17.64 -1.31
N PRO A 260 -15.33 18.55 -0.56
CA PRO A 260 -14.41 18.26 0.54
C PRO A 260 -15.15 17.64 1.73
N PHE A 261 -14.42 16.95 2.61
CA PHE A 261 -14.93 16.71 3.96
C PHE A 261 -14.93 18.04 4.73
N VAL A 262 -15.96 18.28 5.54
CA VAL A 262 -16.18 19.57 6.22
C VAL A 262 -16.32 19.35 7.72
N THR A 263 -15.55 20.09 8.50
CA THR A 263 -15.70 20.17 9.97
C THR A 263 -15.74 21.62 10.43
N GLN A 264 -16.07 21.82 11.70
CA GLN A 264 -15.84 23.09 12.40
C GLN A 264 -14.83 22.86 13.52
N THR A 265 -13.81 23.70 13.60
CA THR A 265 -12.83 23.57 14.69
C THR A 265 -13.49 23.85 16.04
N SER A 266 -13.24 22.97 17.00
CA SER A 266 -13.72 23.11 18.39
C SER A 266 -13.13 24.34 19.11
N ALA A 267 -12.05 24.92 18.57
CA ALA A 267 -11.34 26.04 19.19
C ALA A 267 -11.90 27.43 18.81
N THR A 268 -12.53 27.58 17.65
CA THR A 268 -13.10 28.88 17.19
C THR A 268 -14.50 28.77 16.56
N GLY A 269 -14.96 27.57 16.19
CA GLY A 269 -16.22 27.34 15.45
C GLY A 269 -16.12 27.61 13.94
N GLU A 270 -14.91 27.86 13.42
CA GLU A 270 -14.67 28.18 12.01
C GLU A 270 -14.64 26.91 11.14
N THR A 271 -15.08 27.05 9.89
CA THR A 271 -15.14 25.94 8.91
C THR A 271 -13.74 25.56 8.46
N VAL A 272 -13.41 24.25 8.52
CA VAL A 272 -12.17 23.69 7.97
C VAL A 272 -12.52 22.62 6.94
N LEU A 273 -11.90 22.69 5.77
CA LEU A 273 -12.09 21.75 4.65
C LEU A 273 -10.95 20.73 4.63
N VAL A 274 -11.24 19.45 4.40
CA VAL A 274 -10.23 18.37 4.29
C VAL A 274 -10.41 17.63 2.97
N VAL A 275 -9.31 17.42 2.23
CA VAL A 275 -9.30 16.76 0.92
C VAL A 275 -8.15 15.76 0.77
N GLN A 276 -8.45 14.66 0.06
CA GLN A 276 -7.52 13.70 -0.55
C GLN A 276 -8.11 13.31 -1.92
N ASP A 277 -7.31 12.85 -2.87
CA ASP A 277 -7.73 12.57 -4.26
C ASP A 277 -7.56 11.10 -4.69
N TYR A 278 -7.78 10.16 -3.76
CA TYR A 278 -7.41 8.75 -3.86
C TYR A 278 -5.88 8.58 -3.86
N ALA A 279 -5.26 8.21 -4.98
CA ALA A 279 -3.87 7.82 -5.08
C ALA A 279 -3.43 7.65 -6.55
N PHE A 280 -2.16 7.29 -6.76
CA PHE A 280 -1.63 6.73 -8.01
C PHE A 280 -1.71 7.64 -9.24
N GLY A 281 -1.93 8.96 -9.04
CA GLY A 281 -2.15 9.91 -10.13
C GLY A 281 -3.35 9.58 -11.03
N LYS A 282 -4.30 8.76 -10.56
CA LYS A 282 -5.51 8.39 -11.32
C LYS A 282 -6.49 9.57 -11.44
N TYR A 283 -6.46 10.44 -10.43
CA TYR A 283 -7.21 11.68 -10.36
C TYR A 283 -6.28 12.88 -10.32
N LEU A 284 -6.88 14.07 -10.35
CA LEU A 284 -6.29 15.32 -9.89
C LEU A 284 -7.33 16.02 -9.01
N GLY A 285 -7.04 16.12 -7.72
CA GLY A 285 -7.81 16.91 -6.75
C GLY A 285 -8.06 18.34 -7.26
N SER A 286 -9.29 18.83 -7.09
CA SER A 286 -9.70 20.16 -7.57
C SER A 286 -10.75 20.74 -6.62
N LEU A 287 -10.33 21.65 -5.74
CA LEU A 287 -11.18 22.35 -4.78
C LEU A 287 -11.18 23.86 -5.07
N HIS A 288 -12.34 24.43 -5.35
CA HIS A 288 -12.56 25.87 -5.34
C HIS A 288 -12.98 26.31 -3.94
N VAL A 289 -12.37 27.37 -3.42
CA VAL A 289 -12.68 27.98 -2.11
C VAL A 289 -12.83 29.49 -2.28
N THR A 290 -13.95 30.04 -1.80
CA THR A 290 -14.22 31.48 -1.77
C THR A 290 -14.00 32.00 -0.35
N PHE A 291 -13.02 32.90 -0.20
CA PHE A 291 -12.69 33.54 1.07
C PHE A 291 -13.28 34.96 1.16
N ASP A 292 -13.58 35.44 2.37
CA ASP A 292 -13.83 36.86 2.61
C ASP A 292 -12.54 37.66 2.91
N ASN A 293 -12.69 38.97 3.12
CA ASN A 293 -11.59 39.88 3.43
C ASN A 293 -10.89 39.57 4.77
N ASP A 294 -11.62 39.01 5.74
CA ASP A 294 -11.07 38.59 7.03
C ASP A 294 -10.35 37.23 6.92
N GLY A 295 -10.48 36.56 5.76
CA GLY A 295 -9.79 35.31 5.42
C GLY A 295 -10.66 34.06 5.60
N LYS A 296 -11.95 34.20 5.92
CA LYS A 296 -12.81 33.06 6.27
C LYS A 296 -13.41 32.39 5.04
N VAL A 297 -13.52 31.06 5.07
CA VAL A 297 -14.23 30.27 4.06
C VAL A 297 -15.73 30.63 4.06
N THR A 298 -16.21 31.18 2.94
CA THR A 298 -17.63 31.56 2.73
C THR A 298 -18.35 30.63 1.76
N SER A 299 -17.62 30.02 0.82
CA SER A 299 -18.14 29.09 -0.19
C SER A 299 -17.05 28.10 -0.58
N TYR A 300 -17.44 26.89 -0.98
CA TYR A 300 -16.54 25.88 -1.54
C TYR A 300 -17.29 24.93 -2.45
N HIS A 301 -16.60 24.40 -3.46
CA HIS A 301 -17.11 23.32 -4.33
C HIS A 301 -15.95 22.63 -5.05
N GLY A 302 -16.14 21.38 -5.49
CA GLY A 302 -15.11 20.65 -6.22
C GLY A 302 -15.40 19.16 -6.30
N ASN A 303 -14.48 18.44 -6.92
CA ASN A 303 -14.38 16.97 -6.93
C ASN A 303 -13.02 16.59 -7.56
N PRO A 304 -12.43 15.43 -7.22
CA PRO A 304 -11.27 14.89 -7.95
C PRO A 304 -11.59 14.65 -9.43
N ILE A 305 -10.75 15.17 -10.32
CA ILE A 305 -10.92 15.06 -11.76
C ILE A 305 -10.31 13.73 -12.22
N LEU A 306 -11.13 12.80 -12.70
CA LEU A 306 -10.63 11.54 -13.28
C LEU A 306 -9.76 11.82 -14.51
N LEU A 307 -8.52 11.34 -14.51
CA LEU A 307 -7.57 11.56 -15.61
C LEU A 307 -7.64 10.41 -16.63
N ASP A 308 -8.80 10.21 -17.25
CA ASP A 308 -9.01 9.16 -18.26
C ASP A 308 -8.52 9.57 -19.67
N ALA A 309 -8.86 8.76 -20.69
CA ALA A 309 -8.52 9.03 -22.08
C ALA A 309 -9.23 10.24 -22.72
N SER A 310 -10.18 10.91 -22.05
CA SER A 310 -10.69 12.22 -22.46
C SER A 310 -9.71 13.35 -22.17
N VAL A 311 -8.80 13.15 -21.21
CA VAL A 311 -7.68 14.05 -20.94
C VAL A 311 -6.53 13.72 -21.89
N PRO A 312 -6.10 14.66 -22.75
CA PRO A 312 -4.94 14.44 -23.61
C PRO A 312 -3.67 14.31 -22.78
N LYS A 313 -2.65 13.70 -23.38
CA LYS A 313 -1.28 13.68 -22.84
C LYS A 313 -0.54 14.93 -23.31
N ASP A 314 0.28 15.52 -22.44
CA ASP A 314 1.22 16.58 -22.82
C ASP A 314 2.36 15.99 -23.68
N ASN A 315 2.70 16.67 -24.77
CA ASN A 315 3.66 16.16 -25.76
C ASN A 315 5.11 16.21 -25.27
N GLU A 316 5.49 17.22 -24.47
CA GLU A 316 6.86 17.34 -23.96
C GLU A 316 7.11 16.27 -22.88
N THR A 317 6.22 16.19 -21.91
CA THR A 317 6.24 15.18 -20.84
C THR A 317 6.18 13.77 -21.41
N GLU A 318 5.26 13.48 -22.34
CA GLU A 318 5.13 12.15 -22.94
C GLU A 318 6.36 11.77 -23.78
N THR A 319 7.03 12.73 -24.43
CA THR A 319 8.28 12.46 -25.16
C THR A 319 9.37 11.95 -24.23
N ILE A 320 9.47 12.52 -23.01
CA ILE A 320 10.43 12.08 -21.99
C ILE A 320 10.06 10.67 -21.51
N VAL A 321 8.80 10.43 -21.15
CA VAL A 321 8.31 9.10 -20.74
C VAL A 321 8.60 8.06 -21.83
N GLN A 322 8.24 8.31 -23.09
CA GLN A 322 8.45 7.36 -24.19
C GLN A 322 9.93 7.17 -24.56
N SER A 323 10.82 8.08 -24.17
CA SER A 323 12.28 7.91 -24.36
C SER A 323 12.91 6.94 -23.34
N LEU A 324 12.36 6.88 -22.12
CA LEU A 324 12.84 6.06 -21.01
C LEU A 324 12.08 4.72 -20.88
N LEU A 325 10.81 4.69 -21.30
CA LEU A 325 9.94 3.51 -21.23
C LEU A 325 10.56 2.22 -21.81
N PRO A 326 11.36 2.22 -22.90
CA PRO A 326 11.99 0.99 -23.40
C PRO A 326 12.97 0.33 -22.40
N GLN A 327 13.65 1.11 -21.55
CA GLN A 327 14.54 0.62 -20.49
C GLN A 327 13.73 -0.03 -19.36
N ILE A 328 12.65 0.63 -18.95
CA ILE A 328 11.71 0.12 -17.95
C ILE A 328 11.01 -1.15 -18.45
N LEU A 329 10.51 -1.18 -19.68
CA LEU A 329 9.87 -2.36 -20.27
C LEU A 329 10.84 -3.53 -20.43
N ALA A 330 12.12 -3.29 -20.74
CA ALA A 330 13.12 -4.35 -20.82
C ALA A 330 13.33 -5.04 -19.47
N MET A 331 13.37 -4.28 -18.37
CA MET A 331 13.43 -4.83 -17.02
C MET A 331 12.10 -5.47 -16.58
N GLN A 332 10.96 -4.81 -16.83
CA GLN A 332 9.65 -5.35 -16.49
C GLN A 332 9.36 -6.70 -17.17
N SER A 333 9.89 -6.92 -18.38
CA SER A 333 9.52 -8.08 -19.23
C SER A 333 10.37 -9.34 -19.03
N GLU A 334 11.40 -9.34 -18.18
CA GLU A 334 12.21 -10.55 -17.95
C GLU A 334 11.35 -11.66 -17.33
N PRO A 335 11.16 -12.82 -17.99
CA PRO A 335 10.33 -13.90 -17.47
C PRO A 335 11.09 -14.71 -16.41
N ILE A 336 10.52 -14.78 -15.20
CA ILE A 336 11.13 -15.46 -14.05
C ILE A 336 10.41 -16.75 -13.66
N GLY A 337 9.21 -17.00 -14.19
CA GLY A 337 8.50 -18.26 -14.00
C GLY A 337 7.06 -18.19 -14.48
N SER A 338 6.21 -19.00 -13.85
CA SER A 338 4.76 -18.96 -14.00
C SER A 338 4.08 -19.37 -12.69
N SER A 339 2.81 -19.02 -12.53
CA SER A 339 1.92 -19.56 -11.50
C SER A 339 0.77 -20.34 -12.14
N HIS A 340 0.42 -21.47 -11.54
CA HIS A 340 -0.78 -22.25 -11.85
C HIS A 340 -1.99 -21.87 -10.98
N VAL A 341 -1.79 -21.03 -9.96
CA VAL A 341 -2.79 -20.49 -9.03
C VAL A 341 -2.83 -18.96 -9.08
N PHE A 342 -3.86 -18.35 -8.50
CA PHE A 342 -3.79 -16.93 -8.14
C PHE A 342 -2.94 -16.80 -6.87
N LEU A 343 -1.99 -15.87 -6.84
CA LEU A 343 -1.20 -15.57 -5.65
C LEU A 343 -1.78 -14.32 -5.00
N GLU A 344 -2.58 -14.52 -3.96
CA GLU A 344 -3.32 -13.47 -3.27
C GLU A 344 -2.39 -12.65 -2.38
N GLY A 345 -2.24 -11.37 -2.72
CA GLY A 345 -1.44 -10.36 -2.05
C GLY A 345 -2.24 -9.09 -1.70
N ASP A 346 -3.57 -9.07 -1.86
CA ASP A 346 -4.40 -7.91 -1.53
C ASP A 346 -4.35 -7.57 -0.03
N ALA A 347 -4.29 -6.28 0.27
CA ALA A 347 -4.18 -5.77 1.64
C ALA A 347 -5.34 -6.22 2.55
N LYS A 348 -6.57 -6.31 2.02
CA LYS A 348 -7.77 -6.75 2.76
C LYS A 348 -7.71 -8.25 3.12
N VAL A 349 -6.89 -9.03 2.42
CA VAL A 349 -6.64 -10.45 2.73
C VAL A 349 -5.39 -10.59 3.59
N CYS A 350 -4.19 -10.24 3.09
CA CYS A 350 -2.95 -10.48 3.82
C CYS A 350 -2.90 -9.77 5.18
N ARG A 351 -3.44 -8.55 5.32
CA ARG A 351 -3.42 -7.84 6.62
C ARG A 351 -4.46 -8.37 7.61
N THR A 352 -5.36 -9.27 7.21
CA THR A 352 -6.43 -9.81 8.05
C THR A 352 -6.36 -11.32 8.32
N ARG A 353 -5.65 -12.11 7.48
CA ARG A 353 -5.58 -13.59 7.58
C ARG A 353 -4.38 -14.16 6.84
N GLU A 354 -4.22 -15.49 6.83
CA GLU A 354 -3.25 -16.19 5.98
C GLU A 354 -3.51 -15.90 4.48
N CYS A 355 -2.47 -15.50 3.73
CA CYS A 355 -2.53 -15.35 2.29
C CYS A 355 -1.44 -16.19 1.60
N ASN A 356 -1.73 -16.79 0.44
CA ASN A 356 -0.80 -17.73 -0.20
C ASN A 356 0.43 -17.03 -0.82
N MET A 357 0.36 -15.74 -1.15
CA MET A 357 1.55 -14.93 -1.43
C MET A 357 2.46 -14.84 -0.19
N GLY A 358 1.88 -14.57 0.97
CA GLY A 358 2.59 -14.51 2.25
C GLY A 358 3.30 -15.81 2.61
N ASN A 359 2.60 -16.95 2.45
CA ASN A 359 3.19 -18.28 2.59
C ASN A 359 4.40 -18.45 1.66
N PHE A 360 4.25 -18.12 0.37
CA PHE A 360 5.29 -18.32 -0.64
C PHE A 360 6.52 -17.42 -0.44
N ILE A 361 6.33 -16.15 -0.05
CA ILE A 361 7.44 -15.24 0.25
C ILE A 361 8.18 -15.72 1.52
N CYS A 362 7.45 -16.08 2.58
CA CYS A 362 8.09 -16.57 3.82
C CYS A 362 8.84 -17.90 3.59
N ASP A 363 8.34 -18.77 2.71
CA ASP A 363 9.04 -20.00 2.30
C ASP A 363 10.29 -19.68 1.47
N GLY A 364 10.27 -18.62 0.65
CA GLY A 364 11.44 -18.07 -0.03
C GLY A 364 12.50 -17.55 0.92
N MET A 365 12.08 -16.70 1.87
CA MET A 365 12.93 -16.14 2.92
C MET A 365 13.59 -17.25 3.75
N LEU A 366 12.83 -18.28 4.14
CA LEU A 366 13.35 -19.42 4.89
C LEU A 366 14.30 -20.27 4.03
N LYS A 367 13.86 -20.72 2.84
CA LYS A 367 14.64 -21.59 1.93
C LYS A 367 16.00 -20.98 1.56
N GLN A 368 16.03 -19.67 1.27
CA GLN A 368 17.28 -18.97 0.94
C GLN A 368 18.20 -18.76 2.16
N ASN A 369 17.66 -18.81 3.39
CA ASN A 369 18.43 -18.68 4.63
C ASN A 369 18.68 -20.01 5.36
N LEU A 370 18.30 -21.17 4.80
CA LEU A 370 18.73 -22.46 5.33
C LEU A 370 20.26 -22.56 5.31
N ARG A 371 20.85 -22.75 6.49
CA ARG A 371 22.29 -22.93 6.71
C ARG A 371 22.54 -24.15 7.60
N HIS A 372 23.75 -24.70 7.48
CA HIS A 372 24.38 -25.66 8.39
C HIS A 372 23.49 -26.80 8.90
N SER A 373 23.54 -27.95 8.22
CA SER A 373 23.09 -29.23 8.79
C SER A 373 24.24 -29.93 9.51
N ASP A 374 24.01 -30.40 10.73
CA ASP A 374 24.94 -31.24 11.50
C ASP A 374 24.21 -32.47 12.08
N ALA A 375 24.83 -33.23 12.98
CA ALA A 375 24.21 -34.42 13.59
C ALA A 375 23.05 -34.12 14.57
N ARG A 376 22.71 -32.84 14.80
CA ARG A 376 21.70 -32.35 15.76
C ARG A 376 20.71 -31.36 15.13
N TYR A 377 21.15 -30.57 14.15
CA TYR A 377 20.35 -29.58 13.44
C TYR A 377 20.16 -29.98 11.97
N TRP A 378 18.92 -29.97 11.46
CA TRP A 378 18.70 -30.04 10.01
C TRP A 378 18.93 -28.68 9.33
N SER A 379 18.74 -27.59 10.08
CA SER A 379 19.27 -26.26 9.78
C SER A 379 19.34 -25.43 11.07
N ASP A 380 20.23 -24.43 11.11
CA ASP A 380 20.31 -23.43 12.17
C ASP A 380 19.01 -22.61 12.35
N VAL A 381 18.25 -22.43 11.26
CA VAL A 381 17.01 -21.65 11.20
C VAL A 381 15.87 -22.46 10.58
N SER A 382 14.66 -22.27 11.09
CA SER A 382 13.48 -23.08 10.74
C SER A 382 12.19 -22.26 10.63
N ILE A 383 12.28 -20.94 10.82
CA ILE A 383 11.16 -20.00 10.99
C ILE A 383 11.41 -18.76 10.13
N ALA A 384 10.38 -18.29 9.42
CA ALA A 384 10.38 -16.96 8.80
C ALA A 384 9.06 -16.23 9.08
N VAL A 385 9.12 -14.90 9.22
CA VAL A 385 7.96 -14.02 9.36
C VAL A 385 8.12 -12.77 8.51
N MET A 386 7.01 -12.21 8.01
CA MET A 386 7.01 -10.97 7.23
C MET A 386 5.74 -10.16 7.55
N ASN A 387 5.87 -8.83 7.68
CA ASN A 387 4.71 -7.95 7.82
C ASN A 387 3.94 -7.84 6.49
N SER A 388 2.61 -7.94 6.57
CA SER A 388 1.72 -7.93 5.41
C SER A 388 1.67 -6.58 4.70
N GLY A 389 2.15 -5.50 5.32
CA GLY A 389 2.39 -4.20 4.70
C GLY A 389 3.53 -4.22 3.67
N GLY A 390 4.45 -5.19 3.77
CA GLY A 390 5.52 -5.44 2.80
C GLY A 390 5.06 -6.17 1.53
N ILE A 391 3.84 -6.73 1.53
CA ILE A 391 3.21 -7.37 0.37
C ILE A 391 2.26 -6.35 -0.26
N ARG A 392 2.50 -5.94 -1.52
CA ARG A 392 1.83 -4.77 -2.11
C ARG A 392 0.79 -5.09 -3.19
N THR A 393 0.80 -6.28 -3.79
CA THR A 393 -0.23 -6.67 -4.77
C THR A 393 -0.28 -8.19 -4.98
N SER A 394 -1.32 -8.65 -5.67
CA SER A 394 -1.54 -10.05 -6.06
C SER A 394 -0.94 -10.36 -7.44
N ILE A 395 -0.59 -11.61 -7.72
CA ILE A 395 -0.13 -12.06 -9.04
C ILE A 395 -1.15 -13.03 -9.65
N ASP A 396 -1.55 -12.70 -10.89
CA ASP A 396 -2.48 -13.50 -11.70
C ASP A 396 -1.91 -14.88 -12.06
N LYS A 397 -2.81 -15.83 -12.37
CA LYS A 397 -2.42 -17.12 -12.95
C LYS A 397 -1.89 -16.91 -14.38
N GLY A 398 -0.61 -17.16 -14.59
CA GLY A 398 0.05 -17.03 -15.89
C GLY A 398 1.58 -17.04 -15.78
N PRO A 399 2.30 -16.58 -16.82
CA PRO A 399 3.70 -16.20 -16.69
C PRO A 399 3.89 -15.12 -15.61
N ILE A 400 5.07 -15.10 -14.98
CA ILE A 400 5.48 -14.10 -14.00
C ILE A 400 6.78 -13.45 -14.47
N THR A 401 6.90 -12.13 -14.37
CA THR A 401 8.12 -11.39 -14.72
C THR A 401 8.80 -10.70 -13.51
N VAL A 402 10.01 -10.17 -13.71
CA VAL A 402 10.66 -9.27 -12.72
C VAL A 402 9.76 -8.07 -12.40
N GLY A 403 9.06 -7.52 -13.39
CA GLY A 403 8.09 -6.44 -13.17
C GLY A 403 6.96 -6.84 -12.22
N ASP A 404 6.48 -8.08 -12.29
CA ASP A 404 5.50 -8.62 -11.33
C ASP A 404 6.11 -8.75 -9.92
N ALA A 405 7.32 -9.27 -9.80
CA ALA A 405 8.00 -9.41 -8.50
C ALA A 405 8.19 -8.04 -7.80
N ILE A 406 8.62 -7.01 -8.53
CA ILE A 406 8.82 -5.65 -8.01
C ILE A 406 7.49 -5.02 -7.56
N LYS A 407 6.38 -5.24 -8.29
CA LYS A 407 5.06 -4.76 -7.85
C LYS A 407 4.57 -5.41 -6.55
N VAL A 408 5.05 -6.60 -6.18
CA VAL A 408 4.73 -7.24 -4.89
C VAL A 408 5.66 -6.75 -3.77
N GLN A 409 6.97 -6.66 -4.04
CA GLN A 409 8.01 -6.25 -3.07
C GLN A 409 8.91 -5.14 -3.62
N PRO A 410 8.49 -3.87 -3.58
CA PRO A 410 9.22 -2.76 -4.20
C PRO A 410 10.37 -2.21 -3.32
N PHE A 411 10.32 -2.43 -1.99
CA PHE A 411 11.17 -1.73 -1.01
C PHE A 411 12.64 -2.18 -0.96
N ARG A 412 12.99 -3.31 -1.56
CA ARG A 412 14.34 -3.91 -1.52
C ARG A 412 14.88 -4.12 -0.09
N ASN A 413 14.02 -4.55 0.85
CA ASN A 413 14.43 -4.87 2.22
C ASN A 413 15.54 -5.94 2.19
N THR A 414 16.49 -5.96 3.14
CA THR A 414 17.29 -7.16 3.37
C THR A 414 16.49 -8.17 4.19
N VAL A 415 16.67 -9.46 3.92
CA VAL A 415 16.01 -10.56 4.64
C VAL A 415 16.99 -11.10 5.68
N ASP A 416 16.83 -10.59 6.89
CA ASP A 416 17.77 -10.70 7.98
C ASP A 416 17.42 -11.86 8.93
N ILE A 417 18.41 -12.30 9.72
CA ILE A 417 18.22 -13.31 10.77
C ILE A 417 18.41 -12.66 12.14
N VAL A 418 17.44 -12.85 13.05
CA VAL A 418 17.43 -12.30 14.41
C VAL A 418 17.34 -13.42 15.44
N GLU A 419 18.18 -13.37 16.49
CA GLU A 419 18.10 -14.26 17.66
C GLU A 419 17.17 -13.69 18.75
N LEU A 420 15.97 -14.27 18.92
CA LEU A 420 14.96 -13.88 19.92
C LEU A 420 14.64 -15.01 20.91
N ARG A 421 14.31 -14.67 22.16
CA ARG A 421 13.73 -15.62 23.12
C ARG A 421 12.29 -15.95 22.76
N GLY A 422 11.82 -17.15 23.07
CA GLY A 422 10.42 -17.54 22.85
C GLY A 422 9.38 -16.59 23.50
N GLU A 423 9.69 -16.01 24.66
CA GLU A 423 8.86 -14.94 25.27
C GLU A 423 8.73 -13.69 24.39
N SER A 424 9.75 -13.37 23.59
CA SER A 424 9.74 -12.26 22.64
C SER A 424 9.07 -12.65 21.32
N VAL A 425 9.18 -13.92 20.91
CA VAL A 425 8.36 -14.48 19.82
C VAL A 425 6.87 -14.37 20.13
N LEU A 426 6.45 -14.67 21.36
CA LEU A 426 5.06 -14.47 21.78
C LEU A 426 4.66 -12.98 21.76
N LYS A 427 5.54 -12.07 22.23
CA LYS A 427 5.28 -10.61 22.21
C LYS A 427 5.12 -10.06 20.79
N ILE A 428 5.87 -10.53 19.79
CA ILE A 428 5.69 -10.07 18.39
C ILE A 428 4.39 -10.61 17.77
N LEU A 429 3.94 -11.81 18.15
CA LEU A 429 2.65 -12.35 17.68
C LEU A 429 1.45 -11.63 18.32
N GLU A 430 1.53 -11.29 19.60
CA GLU A 430 0.54 -10.42 20.26
C GLU A 430 0.53 -9.01 19.65
N HIS A 431 1.69 -8.47 19.25
CA HIS A 431 1.79 -7.20 18.54
C HIS A 431 1.14 -7.27 17.15
N ALA A 432 1.40 -8.33 16.38
CA ALA A 432 0.74 -8.60 15.10
C ALA A 432 -0.78 -8.66 15.25
N ALA A 433 -1.28 -9.30 16.30
CA ALA A 433 -2.70 -9.36 16.64
C ALA A 433 -3.26 -8.05 17.20
N SER A 434 -2.43 -7.13 17.68
CA SER A 434 -2.85 -5.80 18.14
C SER A 434 -3.15 -4.84 16.98
N LEU A 435 -2.44 -5.00 15.86
CA LEU A 435 -2.56 -4.20 14.64
C LEU A 435 -3.62 -4.75 13.65
N TRP A 436 -4.30 -5.84 14.01
CA TRP A 436 -5.37 -6.43 13.22
C TRP A 436 -6.70 -5.66 13.39
N SER A 437 -7.39 -5.40 12.28
CA SER A 437 -8.73 -4.80 12.25
C SER A 437 -9.57 -5.35 11.08
N GLU A 438 -10.89 -5.34 11.23
CA GLU A 438 -11.86 -5.54 10.15
C GLU A 438 -12.27 -4.22 9.47
N GLU A 439 -11.97 -3.07 10.09
CA GLU A 439 -12.31 -1.74 9.59
C GLU A 439 -11.36 -1.35 8.44
N SER A 440 -11.91 -1.03 7.26
CA SER A 440 -11.14 -0.84 6.02
C SER A 440 -10.20 0.37 6.04
N ASP A 441 -10.51 1.39 6.86
CA ASP A 441 -9.69 2.57 7.12
C ASP A 441 -8.56 2.32 8.15
N ARG A 442 -8.49 1.11 8.73
CA ARG A 442 -7.51 0.72 9.77
C ARG A 442 -6.77 -0.58 9.44
N LEU A 443 -6.58 -0.89 8.17
CA LEU A 443 -5.81 -2.06 7.69
C LEU A 443 -4.29 -1.83 7.79
N PHE A 444 -3.76 -1.82 9.01
CA PHE A 444 -2.33 -1.62 9.29
C PHE A 444 -1.44 -2.73 8.70
N GLY A 445 -0.19 -2.39 8.35
CA GLY A 445 0.74 -3.33 7.72
C GLY A 445 1.25 -4.47 8.60
N GLY A 446 1.20 -4.30 9.93
CA GLY A 446 2.00 -5.12 10.86
C GLY A 446 1.57 -6.56 11.08
N PHE A 447 0.42 -7.02 10.56
CA PHE A 447 0.01 -8.42 10.69
C PHE A 447 1.01 -9.36 9.99
N LEU A 448 1.44 -10.44 10.65
CA LEU A 448 2.53 -11.30 10.17
C LEU A 448 2.03 -12.50 9.34
N GLN A 449 2.56 -12.64 8.12
CA GLN A 449 2.60 -13.90 7.38
C GLN A 449 3.80 -14.72 7.84
N VAL A 450 3.74 -16.05 7.71
CA VAL A 450 4.72 -16.96 8.36
C VAL A 450 5.12 -18.19 7.53
N SER A 451 6.33 -18.69 7.80
CA SER A 451 6.80 -20.03 7.44
C SER A 451 7.42 -20.72 8.67
N GLY A 452 7.29 -22.04 8.73
CA GLY A 452 7.74 -22.84 9.89
C GLY A 452 6.91 -22.66 11.17
N MET A 453 5.79 -21.94 11.12
CA MET A 453 4.92 -21.68 12.27
C MET A 453 3.48 -22.15 12.03
N ARG A 454 2.77 -22.46 13.12
CA ARG A 454 1.30 -22.54 13.16
C ARG A 454 0.81 -21.72 14.34
N ILE A 455 -0.15 -20.83 14.10
CA ILE A 455 -0.67 -19.88 15.08
C ILE A 455 -2.20 -19.95 15.10
N VAL A 456 -2.77 -19.96 16.31
CA VAL A 456 -4.21 -19.80 16.53
C VAL A 456 -4.45 -18.50 17.29
N TYR A 457 -5.26 -17.61 16.71
CA TYR A 457 -5.68 -16.36 17.33
C TYR A 457 -7.14 -16.40 17.80
N ASP A 458 -7.45 -15.62 18.84
CA ASP A 458 -8.81 -15.22 19.20
C ASP A 458 -8.86 -13.70 19.39
N MET A 459 -9.32 -13.00 18.34
CA MET A 459 -9.39 -11.53 18.34
C MET A 459 -10.47 -10.98 19.28
N SER A 460 -11.33 -11.83 19.87
CA SER A 460 -12.27 -11.42 20.92
C SER A 460 -11.61 -11.23 22.29
N GLN A 461 -10.37 -11.71 22.47
CA GLN A 461 -9.59 -11.47 23.67
C GLN A 461 -9.02 -10.04 23.71
N ALA A 462 -8.70 -9.58 24.92
CA ALA A 462 -7.98 -8.34 25.14
C ALA A 462 -6.61 -8.36 24.46
N THR A 463 -6.18 -7.21 23.93
CA THR A 463 -4.86 -7.02 23.32
C THR A 463 -3.74 -7.45 24.27
N GLY A 464 -2.81 -8.28 23.80
CA GLY A 464 -1.80 -8.91 24.66
C GLY A 464 -2.24 -10.25 25.27
N SER A 465 -3.37 -10.81 24.84
CA SER A 465 -3.83 -12.18 25.15
C SER A 465 -4.64 -12.79 23.99
N ARG A 466 -4.36 -12.38 22.75
CA ARG A 466 -5.03 -12.83 21.52
C ARG A 466 -4.40 -14.10 20.92
N VAL A 467 -3.19 -14.48 21.33
CA VAL A 467 -2.49 -15.69 20.87
C VAL A 467 -2.88 -16.88 21.75
N ILE A 468 -3.50 -17.90 21.16
CA ILE A 468 -4.07 -19.06 21.85
C ILE A 468 -3.19 -20.30 21.75
N ASP A 469 -2.61 -20.56 20.58
CA ASP A 469 -1.61 -21.63 20.38
C ASP A 469 -0.53 -21.14 19.40
N VAL A 470 0.72 -21.57 19.63
CA VAL A 470 1.85 -21.33 18.74
C VAL A 470 2.71 -22.58 18.70
N GLN A 471 2.81 -23.16 17.51
CA GLN A 471 3.67 -24.31 17.23
C GLN A 471 4.79 -23.88 16.29
N MET A 472 6.02 -24.15 16.69
CA MET A 472 7.25 -23.82 15.97
C MET A 472 7.77 -25.10 15.31
N MET A 473 8.28 -25.01 14.08
CA MET A 473 9.04 -26.11 13.50
C MET A 473 10.34 -26.29 14.30
N CYS A 474 10.63 -27.51 14.76
CA CYS A 474 11.89 -27.81 15.43
C CYS A 474 13.06 -27.62 14.46
N SER A 475 14.18 -27.03 14.91
CA SER A 475 15.47 -27.04 14.20
C SER A 475 16.39 -28.17 14.68
N LYS A 476 16.34 -28.43 16.00
CA LYS A 476 17.16 -29.40 16.76
C LYS A 476 16.69 -30.86 16.61
N CYS A 477 16.35 -31.28 15.39
CA CYS A 477 15.68 -32.55 15.11
C CYS A 477 16.12 -33.16 13.77
N SER A 478 16.08 -34.49 13.64
CA SER A 478 16.47 -35.19 12.40
C SER A 478 15.35 -35.27 11.35
N ILE A 479 14.11 -35.03 11.77
CA ILE A 479 12.93 -34.92 10.89
C ILE A 479 12.16 -33.67 11.36
N PRO A 480 11.98 -32.65 10.51
CA PRO A 480 11.25 -31.44 10.89
C PRO A 480 9.80 -31.76 11.25
N HIS A 481 9.35 -31.26 12.41
CA HIS A 481 7.98 -31.36 12.88
C HIS A 481 7.66 -30.17 13.80
N PHE A 482 6.39 -29.99 14.13
CA PHE A 482 5.91 -28.88 14.96
C PHE A 482 5.93 -29.24 16.45
N GLU A 483 6.52 -28.37 17.27
CA GLU A 483 6.57 -28.42 18.74
C GLU A 483 5.97 -27.12 19.32
N PRO A 484 5.33 -27.13 20.50
CA PRO A 484 4.83 -25.90 21.13
C PRO A 484 5.95 -24.89 21.42
N LEU A 485 5.65 -23.58 21.30
CA LEU A 485 6.59 -22.49 21.58
C LEU A 485 7.13 -22.56 23.02
N ASN A 486 8.44 -22.81 23.16
CA ASN A 486 9.12 -22.76 24.45
C ASN A 486 9.60 -21.33 24.73
N VAL A 487 8.90 -20.63 25.64
CA VAL A 487 9.19 -19.24 25.98
C VAL A 487 10.62 -18.97 26.49
N THR A 488 11.34 -20.00 26.95
CA THR A 488 12.70 -19.86 27.50
C THR A 488 13.83 -20.11 26.49
N GLU A 489 13.54 -20.84 25.41
CA GLU A 489 14.49 -21.13 24.32
C GLU A 489 14.80 -19.89 23.49
N ILE A 490 15.90 -19.95 22.72
CA ILE A 490 16.28 -18.93 21.75
C ILE A 490 16.05 -19.49 20.34
N TYR A 491 15.30 -18.75 19.54
CA TYR A 491 14.97 -19.05 18.15
C TYR A 491 15.75 -18.09 17.24
N GLN A 492 16.31 -18.62 16.15
CA GLN A 492 16.65 -17.81 14.98
C GLN A 492 15.38 -17.66 14.14
N ILE A 493 15.06 -16.42 13.76
CA ILE A 493 13.90 -16.10 12.92
C ILE A 493 14.38 -15.25 11.75
N VAL A 494 13.98 -15.66 10.54
CA VAL A 494 14.18 -14.87 9.32
C VAL A 494 13.07 -13.82 9.22
N MET A 495 13.41 -12.57 8.92
CA MET A 495 12.44 -11.48 8.75
C MET A 495 13.00 -10.37 7.84
N ASN A 496 12.15 -9.52 7.28
CA ASN A 496 12.62 -8.32 6.58
C ASN A 496 13.20 -7.30 7.59
N ASN A 497 14.28 -6.63 7.18
CA ASN A 497 15.05 -5.70 8.01
C ASN A 497 14.21 -4.56 8.60
N TYR A 498 13.18 -4.13 7.88
CA TYR A 498 12.13 -3.21 8.32
C TYR A 498 11.58 -3.56 9.72
N ILE A 499 11.01 -4.76 9.93
CA ILE A 499 10.53 -5.16 11.26
C ILE A 499 11.69 -5.57 12.20
N ALA A 500 12.82 -6.05 11.68
CA ALA A 500 14.01 -6.33 12.49
C ALA A 500 14.52 -5.08 13.23
N ASN A 501 14.45 -3.92 12.57
CA ASN A 501 14.82 -2.61 13.09
C ASN A 501 13.69 -1.94 13.90
N GLY A 502 12.52 -2.57 14.01
CA GLY A 502 11.38 -2.09 14.80
C GLY A 502 10.31 -1.32 14.03
N GLY A 503 10.30 -1.41 12.69
CA GLY A 503 9.23 -0.88 11.85
C GLY A 503 7.87 -1.57 12.08
N ASP A 504 6.76 -1.01 11.58
CA ASP A 504 5.39 -1.34 12.03
C ASP A 504 5.24 -1.35 13.58
N THR A 505 6.03 -0.51 14.26
CA THR A 505 6.16 -0.41 15.72
C THR A 505 6.64 -1.69 16.45
N TYR A 506 7.30 -2.62 15.74
CA TYR A 506 7.96 -3.82 16.30
C TYR A 506 9.19 -3.52 17.19
N THR A 507 9.17 -2.43 17.97
CA THR A 507 10.26 -1.95 18.84
C THR A 507 10.76 -2.98 19.87
N MET A 508 9.96 -4.00 20.17
CA MET A 508 10.34 -5.15 21.00
C MET A 508 11.28 -6.15 20.30
N ILE A 509 11.54 -6.03 19.00
CA ILE A 509 12.54 -6.85 18.28
C ILE A 509 13.96 -6.32 18.56
N PRO A 510 14.36 -5.10 18.13
CA PRO A 510 15.73 -4.62 18.33
C PRO A 510 16.13 -4.52 19.82
N THR A 511 15.16 -4.32 20.72
CA THR A 511 15.40 -4.25 22.17
C THR A 511 15.52 -5.62 22.86
N HIS A 512 15.02 -6.71 22.27
CA HIS A 512 15.14 -8.07 22.81
C HIS A 512 16.07 -9.01 22.02
N THR A 513 16.65 -8.57 20.90
CA THR A 513 17.66 -9.31 20.14
C THR A 513 18.85 -9.70 21.04
N VAL A 514 19.06 -11.00 21.22
CA VAL A 514 19.90 -11.50 22.33
C VAL A 514 21.40 -11.43 22.03
N ARG A 515 21.79 -11.51 20.75
CA ARG A 515 23.21 -11.56 20.31
C ARG A 515 23.47 -11.07 18.90
N ARG A 516 22.67 -11.56 17.96
CA ARG A 516 22.96 -11.50 16.52
C ARG A 516 21.75 -11.01 15.76
N HIS A 517 22.00 -9.95 15.01
CA HIS A 517 21.27 -9.52 13.84
C HIS A 517 22.23 -9.75 12.67
N THR A 518 21.83 -10.59 11.70
CA THR A 518 22.63 -10.86 10.51
C THR A 518 21.88 -10.35 9.30
N ILE A 519 22.44 -9.31 8.67
CA ILE A 519 21.94 -8.74 7.42
C ILE A 519 22.06 -9.79 6.32
N GLY A 520 20.96 -10.04 5.60
CA GLY A 520 20.92 -11.01 4.51
C GLY A 520 20.87 -10.39 3.11
N ASN A 521 20.42 -11.19 2.13
CA ASN A 521 20.23 -10.73 0.76
C ASN A 521 18.92 -9.92 0.62
N VAL A 522 18.75 -9.23 -0.50
CA VAL A 522 17.53 -8.45 -0.80
C VAL A 522 16.31 -9.36 -0.95
N ASP A 523 15.16 -8.90 -0.45
CA ASP A 523 13.88 -9.60 -0.43
C ASP A 523 13.35 -9.88 -1.84
N LEU A 524 13.42 -8.89 -2.73
CA LEU A 524 13.14 -9.02 -4.16
C LEU A 524 13.99 -10.10 -4.85
N ASP A 525 15.30 -10.16 -4.58
CA ASP A 525 16.20 -11.16 -5.18
C ASP A 525 15.83 -12.58 -4.70
N ILE A 526 15.56 -12.71 -3.40
CA ILE A 526 15.09 -13.94 -2.75
C ILE A 526 13.76 -14.42 -3.34
N PHE A 527 12.79 -13.51 -3.50
CA PHE A 527 11.48 -13.80 -4.06
C PHE A 527 11.56 -14.19 -5.54
N THR A 528 12.30 -13.41 -6.33
CA THR A 528 12.53 -13.66 -7.77
C THR A 528 13.18 -15.02 -8.00
N GLU A 529 14.21 -15.36 -7.22
CA GLU A 529 14.87 -16.67 -7.31
C GLU A 529 13.97 -17.80 -6.76
N HIS A 530 13.13 -17.54 -5.74
CA HIS A 530 12.14 -18.52 -5.29
C HIS A 530 11.07 -18.80 -6.36
N ILE A 531 10.66 -17.81 -7.15
CA ILE A 531 9.79 -18.02 -8.31
C ILE A 531 10.50 -18.90 -9.35
N ARG A 532 11.74 -18.56 -9.74
CA ARG A 532 12.55 -19.36 -10.70
C ARG A 532 12.70 -20.82 -10.26
N GLN A 533 12.97 -21.06 -8.98
CA GLN A 533 13.18 -22.41 -8.43
C GLN A 533 11.91 -23.25 -8.25
N ASN A 534 10.73 -22.63 -8.18
CA ASN A 534 9.46 -23.33 -7.89
C ASN A 534 8.40 -23.11 -8.99
N SER A 535 8.82 -22.73 -10.21
CA SER A 535 7.94 -22.55 -11.37
C SER A 535 7.55 -23.91 -12.00
N PRO A 536 6.25 -24.20 -12.26
CA PRO A 536 5.09 -23.33 -12.02
C PRO A 536 4.67 -23.32 -10.54
N VAL A 537 4.46 -22.13 -9.99
CA VAL A 537 4.06 -21.93 -8.60
C VAL A 537 2.66 -22.48 -8.35
N ILE A 538 2.49 -23.20 -7.25
CA ILE A 538 1.24 -23.88 -6.85
C ILE A 538 0.85 -23.59 -5.39
N GLN A 539 1.39 -22.53 -4.78
CA GLN A 539 1.25 -22.31 -3.33
C GLN A 539 -0.22 -22.15 -2.91
N GLY A 540 -0.62 -22.92 -1.90
CA GLY A 540 -1.94 -22.87 -1.29
C GLY A 540 -1.95 -22.21 0.09
N LEU A 541 -3.14 -22.17 0.67
CA LEU A 541 -3.32 -22.00 2.11
C LEU A 541 -3.14 -23.35 2.81
N GLU A 542 -2.46 -23.36 3.94
CA GLU A 542 -2.11 -24.55 4.71
C GLU A 542 -2.69 -24.52 6.13
N GLY A 543 -3.25 -23.38 6.56
CA GLY A 543 -3.72 -23.18 7.93
C GLY A 543 -2.56 -23.01 8.90
N ARG A 544 -1.52 -22.29 8.46
CA ARG A 544 -0.43 -21.71 9.26
C ARG A 544 -0.95 -20.63 10.20
N ILE A 545 -2.01 -19.91 9.82
CA ILE A 545 -2.70 -18.94 10.67
C ILE A 545 -4.19 -19.27 10.67
N ARG A 546 -4.79 -19.38 11.87
CA ARG A 546 -6.21 -19.69 12.05
C ARG A 546 -6.82 -18.84 13.15
N PHE A 547 -8.12 -18.62 13.08
CA PHE A 547 -8.91 -17.98 14.13
C PHE A 547 -9.73 -19.04 14.87
N VAL A 548 -10.02 -18.83 16.16
CA VAL A 548 -10.87 -19.75 16.94
C VAL A 548 -12.26 -19.90 16.32
N GLN A 549 -12.75 -18.85 15.66
CA GLN A 549 -13.98 -18.81 14.88
C GLN A 549 -13.98 -19.86 13.75
N ASP A 550 -12.88 -19.98 13.00
CA ASP A 550 -12.71 -20.98 11.92
C ASP A 550 -12.75 -22.41 12.50
N LEU A 551 -12.05 -22.63 13.61
CA LEU A 551 -11.96 -23.94 14.27
C LEU A 551 -13.32 -24.41 14.83
N MET A 552 -14.20 -23.48 15.20
CA MET A 552 -15.59 -23.76 15.56
C MET A 552 -16.42 -24.15 14.33
N ALA A 553 -16.22 -23.48 13.19
CA ALA A 553 -16.92 -23.79 11.93
C ALA A 553 -16.50 -25.15 11.35
N ASP A 554 -15.21 -25.50 11.43
CA ASP A 554 -14.65 -26.81 11.05
C ASP A 554 -15.11 -27.96 12.00
N GLY A 555 -15.78 -27.66 13.11
CA GLY A 555 -16.21 -28.65 14.11
C GLY A 555 -15.07 -29.29 14.91
N LEU A 556 -13.87 -28.70 14.90
CA LEU A 556 -12.64 -29.27 15.50
C LEU A 556 -12.55 -29.06 17.02
N THR A 557 -13.42 -28.24 17.61
CA THR A 557 -13.30 -27.71 18.99
C THR A 557 -13.74 -28.67 20.12
N SER A 558 -13.22 -29.90 20.10
CA SER A 558 -13.39 -30.87 21.20
C SER A 558 -12.27 -30.84 22.27
N LYS A 559 -11.17 -30.09 22.06
CA LYS A 559 -10.00 -30.07 22.96
C LYS A 559 -9.44 -28.69 23.36
N LEU A 560 -9.57 -27.65 22.54
CA LEU A 560 -8.89 -26.37 22.78
C LEU A 560 -9.47 -25.53 23.94
N VAL A 561 -10.73 -25.75 24.32
CA VAL A 561 -11.41 -24.96 25.39
C VAL A 561 -11.10 -25.48 26.81
N LYS A 562 -9.98 -26.20 27.01
CA LYS A 562 -9.57 -26.76 28.33
C LYS A 562 -8.07 -26.72 28.61
N GLN A 563 -7.46 -25.55 28.43
CA GLN A 563 -6.28 -25.15 29.20
C GLN A 563 -6.53 -23.82 29.90
N GLU A 564 -7.06 -23.87 31.12
CA GLU A 564 -6.94 -22.76 32.05
C GLU A 564 -5.44 -22.50 32.30
N CYS A 565 -4.98 -21.26 32.11
CA CYS A 565 -3.60 -20.89 32.37
C CYS A 565 -3.22 -21.24 33.82
N PRO A 566 -2.18 -22.06 34.09
CA PRO A 566 -1.91 -22.61 35.41
C PRO A 566 -1.28 -21.58 36.36
N LYS A 567 -2.12 -20.66 36.85
CA LYS A 567 -1.91 -19.74 37.98
C LYS A 567 -0.48 -19.19 38.09
N CYS A 568 -0.26 -18.00 37.52
CA CYS A 568 0.85 -17.09 37.88
C CYS A 568 0.67 -16.54 39.32
N ALA A 569 0.62 -17.43 40.31
CA ALA A 569 0.52 -17.11 41.72
C ALA A 569 1.90 -16.71 42.26
N VAL A 570 2.24 -15.43 42.11
CA VAL A 570 3.41 -14.83 42.75
C VAL A 570 3.27 -15.02 44.27
N LYS A 571 4.13 -15.86 44.84
CA LYS A 571 4.21 -16.04 46.30
C LYS A 571 4.95 -14.85 46.91
N SER A 572 4.22 -13.84 47.35
CA SER A 572 4.70 -12.97 48.41
C SER A 572 4.83 -13.79 49.70
N THR A 573 5.96 -13.65 50.40
CA THR A 573 6.16 -14.20 51.74
C THR A 573 6.38 -13.05 52.71
N ASP A 574 5.43 -12.85 53.63
CA ASP A 574 5.44 -11.78 54.62
C ASP A 574 6.53 -11.93 55.69
N SER A 575 6.95 -10.79 56.24
CA SER A 575 7.42 -10.73 57.63
C SER A 575 7.27 -9.35 58.31
N ALA A 576 6.03 -8.82 58.32
CA ALA A 576 5.38 -8.09 59.45
C ALA A 576 6.03 -6.80 60.04
N PRO A 577 5.37 -6.06 60.99
CA PRO A 577 3.95 -6.05 61.34
C PRO A 577 3.28 -4.65 61.37
N GLY A 578 2.07 -4.58 60.78
CA GLY A 578 0.84 -3.94 61.28
C GLY A 578 0.81 -2.64 62.11
N VAL A 579 -0.01 -1.70 61.63
CA VAL A 579 -0.97 -0.93 62.46
C VAL A 579 -2.35 -1.07 61.81
N ALA A 580 -3.42 -1.24 62.60
CA ALA A 580 -4.78 -1.37 62.11
C ALA A 580 -5.69 -0.28 62.68
N VAL A 581 -6.57 0.28 61.84
CA VAL A 581 -7.72 1.09 62.26
C VAL A 581 -8.93 0.64 61.44
N SER A 582 -10.05 0.39 62.13
CA SER A 582 -11.31 -0.02 61.50
C SER A 582 -12.29 1.16 61.43
N SER A 583 -12.97 1.31 60.30
CA SER A 583 -14.01 2.33 60.11
C SER A 583 -15.35 1.85 60.68
N THR A 584 -16.02 2.65 61.50
CA THR A 584 -17.42 2.41 61.92
C THR A 584 -18.15 3.74 62.12
N LEU A 585 -19.41 3.80 61.68
CA LEU A 585 -20.26 5.00 61.74
C LEU A 585 -20.72 5.33 63.18
N VAL A 586 -20.83 6.61 63.49
CA VAL A 586 -21.84 7.17 64.42
C VAL A 586 -22.38 8.48 63.84
N VAL A 587 -23.68 8.77 64.06
CA VAL A 587 -24.42 9.93 63.53
C VAL A 587 -24.68 10.95 64.65
N LEU A 588 -24.57 12.26 64.35
CA LEU A 588 -25.20 13.45 64.99
C LEU A 588 -24.59 14.74 64.38
N GLY A 589 -25.27 15.88 64.18
CA GLY A 589 -26.72 16.15 64.17
C GLY A 589 -27.09 17.66 64.30
N LEU A 590 -28.06 18.11 63.48
CA LEU A 590 -28.92 19.32 63.63
C LEU A 590 -28.37 20.75 63.42
N LEU A 591 -29.32 21.64 63.03
CA LEU A 591 -29.29 23.12 62.91
C LEU A 591 -28.47 23.71 61.73
N GLY A 592 -28.97 24.68 60.94
CA GLY A 592 -30.31 25.30 60.88
C GLY A 592 -30.38 26.47 59.87
N LEU A 593 -31.58 27.06 59.71
CA LEU A 593 -31.97 28.16 58.77
C LEU A 593 -32.09 27.70 57.29
N ALA A 594 -33.15 27.93 56.49
CA ALA A 594 -34.16 29.01 56.36
C ALA A 594 -33.59 30.31 55.72
N LEU A 595 -34.13 30.91 54.66
CA LEU A 595 -35.35 30.70 53.83
C LEU A 595 -35.12 31.40 52.46
N TRP A 596 -35.85 31.02 51.39
CA TRP A 596 -36.57 31.91 50.44
C TRP A 596 -37.07 31.14 49.18
N ALA A 597 -38.19 31.61 48.61
CA ALA A 597 -38.89 31.16 47.39
C ALA A 597 -39.92 32.27 47.02
N PRO A 598 -40.82 32.19 46.00
CA PRO A 598 -41.07 31.13 44.99
C PRO A 598 -41.29 31.68 43.54
N LEU A 599 -42.09 30.96 42.72
CA LEU A 599 -42.76 31.34 41.44
C LEU A 599 -41.95 31.10 40.12
N VAL A 600 -42.53 30.62 39.00
CA VAL A 600 -43.83 29.95 38.74
C VAL A 600 -43.81 29.09 37.45
N GLY A 601 -44.54 27.95 37.46
CA GLY A 601 -45.25 27.37 36.30
C GLY A 601 -44.46 26.51 35.28
N PHE A 602 -45.12 25.70 34.44
CA PHE A 602 -46.50 25.14 34.52
C PHE A 602 -46.71 24.00 33.51
N PHE A 603 -47.29 22.86 33.93
CA PHE A 603 -47.65 21.67 33.12
C PHE A 603 -46.47 20.95 32.40
N GLY A 604 -46.57 19.67 32.03
CA GLY A 604 -47.66 18.70 32.21
C GLY A 604 -47.14 17.26 32.07
N SER A 605 -47.83 16.29 32.67
CA SER A 605 -47.32 14.92 32.85
C SER A 605 -47.41 14.03 31.60
N ARG A 606 -46.40 13.16 31.42
CA ARG A 606 -46.62 11.76 31.01
C ARG A 606 -45.49 10.85 31.50
N VAL A 607 -45.83 9.94 32.41
CA VAL A 607 -44.99 8.79 32.78
C VAL A 607 -45.23 7.70 31.73
N LEU A 608 -44.16 7.08 31.23
CA LEU A 608 -44.25 5.80 30.52
C LEU A 608 -43.56 4.73 31.37
N TYR A 609 -44.28 3.67 31.71
CA TYR A 609 -43.69 2.49 32.34
C TYR A 609 -42.96 1.68 31.26
N VAL A 610 -41.70 1.33 31.50
CA VAL A 610 -41.04 0.24 30.78
C VAL A 610 -41.49 -1.06 31.44
N SER A 611 -42.47 -1.73 30.84
CA SER A 611 -42.82 -3.10 31.22
C SER A 611 -41.90 -4.05 30.45
N VAL A 612 -41.10 -4.83 31.18
CA VAL A 612 -40.49 -6.04 30.63
C VAL A 612 -41.59 -7.09 30.54
N ASP A 613 -41.84 -7.64 29.36
CA ASP A 613 -42.66 -8.84 29.20
C ASP A 613 -41.96 -9.81 28.24
N ASN A 614 -42.16 -11.11 28.48
CA ASN A 614 -41.35 -12.19 27.93
C ASN A 614 -42.25 -13.31 27.41
N SER A 615 -42.71 -13.16 26.17
CA SER A 615 -43.61 -14.12 25.52
C SER A 615 -43.08 -14.60 24.17
N GLN A 616 -42.50 -15.80 24.13
CA GLN A 616 -42.43 -16.56 22.89
C GLN A 616 -43.83 -17.00 22.46
N ARG A 617 -44.11 -16.97 21.15
CA ARG A 617 -44.65 -18.13 20.42
C ARG A 617 -44.60 -17.94 18.90
N HIS A 618 -44.46 -19.08 18.21
CA HIS A 618 -44.48 -19.17 16.76
C HIS A 618 -45.87 -18.86 16.17
N VAL A 619 -45.87 -18.37 14.93
CA VAL A 619 -46.82 -18.81 13.90
C VAL A 619 -45.98 -19.27 12.71
N SER A 620 -46.40 -20.35 12.05
CA SER A 620 -45.71 -21.01 10.94
C SER A 620 -46.68 -21.31 9.82
N ASP A 621 -46.25 -21.17 8.57
CA ASP A 621 -46.71 -21.92 7.38
C ASP A 621 -45.97 -21.37 6.13
N GLN A 622 -45.61 -22.15 5.11
CA GLN A 622 -45.53 -23.61 4.99
C GLN A 622 -44.53 -23.97 3.87
N TYR A 623 -43.83 -25.11 3.96
CA TYR A 623 -42.95 -25.62 2.89
C TYR A 623 -43.70 -26.57 1.94
N GLY A 624 -43.42 -26.48 0.63
CA GLY A 624 -43.72 -27.51 -0.36
C GLY A 624 -42.43 -28.19 -0.84
N SER A 625 -42.40 -29.51 -0.94
CA SER A 625 -41.14 -30.28 -1.02
C SER A 625 -41.26 -31.60 -1.79
N SER A 626 -40.18 -32.03 -2.47
CA SER A 626 -39.86 -33.42 -2.83
C SER A 626 -38.59 -33.45 -3.71
N ASN A 627 -37.70 -34.46 -3.72
CA ASN A 627 -37.59 -35.65 -2.85
C ASN A 627 -36.21 -36.32 -3.00
N SER A 628 -35.71 -36.95 -1.92
CA SER A 628 -34.95 -38.24 -1.92
C SER A 628 -33.61 -38.33 -2.69
N LEU A 629 -32.67 -39.23 -2.35
CA LEU A 629 -32.57 -40.23 -1.27
C LEU A 629 -31.07 -40.39 -0.91
N SER A 630 -30.76 -40.83 0.31
CA SER A 630 -29.41 -41.13 0.77
C SER A 630 -29.24 -42.60 1.10
N ASP A 631 -28.19 -43.24 0.61
CA ASP A 631 -27.73 -44.55 1.10
C ASP A 631 -26.42 -44.39 1.88
N GLN A 632 -26.34 -45.02 3.06
CA GLN A 632 -25.12 -45.15 3.87
C GLN A 632 -24.66 -46.60 3.95
N CYS A 633 -23.44 -46.84 3.47
CA CYS A 633 -22.54 -47.90 3.89
C CYS A 633 -21.13 -47.26 3.96
N GLY A 634 -20.19 -47.67 4.81
CA GLY A 634 -20.16 -48.80 5.74
C GLY A 634 -18.68 -49.17 5.92
N SER A 635 -18.18 -49.25 7.15
CA SER A 635 -16.72 -49.29 7.40
C SER A 635 -16.10 -50.69 7.36
N SER A 636 -15.12 -50.92 6.48
CA SER A 636 -14.27 -52.13 6.49
C SER A 636 -12.93 -51.93 5.77
N ASN A 637 -11.84 -52.46 6.33
CA ASN A 637 -10.52 -52.53 5.69
C ASN A 637 -10.46 -53.63 4.62
N SER A 638 -9.76 -53.41 3.50
CA SER A 638 -8.85 -54.38 2.85
C SER A 638 -8.21 -53.85 1.56
N LEU A 639 -7.20 -54.58 1.06
CA LEU A 639 -6.39 -54.29 -0.12
C LEU A 639 -6.98 -54.88 -1.43
N SER A 640 -6.32 -54.50 -2.54
CA SER A 640 -6.09 -55.26 -3.78
C SER A 640 -6.99 -55.06 -5.02
N ASP A 641 -6.27 -54.78 -6.11
CA ASP A 641 -6.38 -55.31 -7.48
C ASP A 641 -7.43 -54.82 -8.49
N GLN A 642 -7.09 -55.10 -9.75
CA GLN A 642 -7.62 -54.51 -10.97
C GLN A 642 -8.75 -55.36 -11.57
N CYS A 643 -9.75 -54.70 -12.17
CA CYS A 643 -10.01 -54.76 -13.61
C CYS A 643 -11.31 -54.00 -13.96
N GLY A 644 -11.36 -53.41 -15.15
CA GLY A 644 -12.54 -52.68 -15.62
C GLY A 644 -13.38 -53.46 -16.64
N SER A 645 -14.59 -52.96 -16.92
CA SER A 645 -15.24 -53.10 -18.23
C SER A 645 -16.31 -52.02 -18.39
N SER A 646 -16.54 -51.63 -19.65
CA SER A 646 -17.42 -50.52 -20.04
C SER A 646 -18.91 -50.88 -19.97
N ASN A 647 -19.76 -49.87 -19.95
CA ASN A 647 -21.12 -49.96 -20.51
C ASN A 647 -21.38 -48.74 -21.42
N SER A 648 -22.24 -48.91 -22.43
CA SER A 648 -22.39 -47.94 -23.53
C SER A 648 -23.83 -47.78 -24.00
N LEU A 649 -24.20 -46.53 -24.32
CA LEU A 649 -25.29 -46.08 -25.20
C LEU A 649 -24.71 -44.84 -25.91
N SER A 650 -24.40 -44.84 -27.21
CA SER A 650 -25.30 -44.76 -28.38
C SER A 650 -26.01 -43.39 -28.48
N ASP A 651 -26.13 -42.74 -29.63
CA ASP A 651 -26.36 -43.25 -30.99
C ASP A 651 -25.55 -42.58 -32.13
N GLN A 652 -25.31 -43.36 -33.21
CA GLN A 652 -25.43 -43.06 -34.67
C GLN A 652 -24.83 -41.77 -35.32
N CYS A 653 -24.32 -41.78 -36.57
CA CYS A 653 -23.77 -42.83 -37.46
C CYS A 653 -23.12 -42.22 -38.72
N GLY A 654 -22.14 -42.92 -39.34
CA GLY A 654 -21.64 -42.67 -40.71
C GLY A 654 -20.09 -42.61 -40.82
N SER A 655 -19.35 -43.70 -41.08
CA SER A 655 -19.12 -44.40 -42.38
C SER A 655 -18.38 -43.55 -43.43
N SER A 656 -17.25 -43.91 -44.06
CA SER A 656 -16.31 -45.08 -44.05
C SER A 656 -15.12 -44.70 -44.99
N ASN A 657 -13.88 -45.25 -45.04
CA ASN A 657 -13.13 -46.43 -44.54
C ASN A 657 -11.65 -45.98 -44.29
N SER A 658 -10.69 -46.66 -43.63
CA SER A 658 -10.32 -48.08 -43.34
C SER A 658 -9.24 -48.70 -44.26
N LEU A 659 -8.23 -49.34 -43.60
CA LEU A 659 -7.01 -50.06 -44.06
C LEU A 659 -5.71 -49.23 -43.90
N SER A 660 -4.79 -49.45 -42.93
CA SER A 660 -3.96 -50.64 -42.53
C SER A 660 -2.60 -50.69 -43.29
N ASP A 661 -1.46 -51.16 -42.74
CA ASP A 661 -1.20 -52.00 -41.56
C ASP A 661 0.12 -51.66 -40.79
N ARG A 662 0.18 -52.16 -39.54
CA ARG A 662 1.30 -52.60 -38.65
C ARG A 662 2.77 -52.42 -39.10
N CYS A 663 3.77 -52.25 -38.21
CA CYS A 663 3.85 -52.51 -36.75
C CYS A 663 5.03 -51.74 -36.09
N GLY A 664 4.95 -51.41 -34.79
CA GLY A 664 6.12 -50.95 -34.01
C GLY A 664 5.81 -50.18 -32.71
N SER A 665 6.06 -50.80 -31.55
CA SER A 665 6.35 -50.10 -30.29
C SER A 665 7.77 -49.51 -30.33
N SER A 666 8.12 -48.35 -29.79
CA SER A 666 7.46 -47.42 -28.83
C SER A 666 8.11 -46.02 -29.03
N ASN A 667 7.62 -44.87 -28.57
CA ASN A 667 6.62 -44.54 -27.53
C ASN A 667 5.90 -43.21 -27.87
N SER A 668 4.76 -42.97 -27.19
CA SER A 668 4.08 -41.67 -26.97
C SER A 668 3.62 -40.84 -28.18
N LEU A 669 2.30 -40.81 -28.35
CA LEU A 669 1.54 -39.87 -29.19
C LEU A 669 1.36 -38.51 -28.50
N SER A 670 1.02 -37.48 -29.29
CA SER A 670 0.04 -36.47 -28.86
C SER A 670 -1.04 -36.38 -29.94
N ASP A 671 -2.31 -36.45 -29.51
CA ASP A 671 -3.46 -36.58 -30.41
C ASP A 671 -4.26 -35.26 -30.53
N ARG A 672 -5.27 -35.25 -31.41
CA ARG A 672 -5.89 -34.03 -31.98
C ARG A 672 -7.17 -33.50 -31.30
N CYS A 673 -7.56 -32.29 -31.73
CA CYS A 673 -8.91 -31.84 -32.14
C CYS A 673 -9.82 -31.02 -31.20
N GLY A 674 -10.33 -29.89 -31.73
CA GLY A 674 -11.42 -29.01 -31.26
C GLY A 674 -11.15 -27.53 -31.64
N SER A 675 -11.98 -26.67 -32.28
CA SER A 675 -13.39 -26.59 -32.76
C SER A 675 -14.39 -25.85 -31.85
N SER A 676 -15.22 -24.88 -32.28
CA SER A 676 -15.37 -24.14 -33.57
C SER A 676 -16.35 -22.94 -33.41
N ASN A 677 -16.55 -22.14 -34.49
CA ASN A 677 -17.65 -21.17 -34.75
C ASN A 677 -17.50 -19.73 -34.14
N SER A 678 -17.95 -18.63 -34.78
CA SER A 678 -18.42 -18.36 -36.16
C SER A 678 -18.55 -16.84 -36.46
N LEU A 679 -18.78 -16.47 -37.75
CA LEU A 679 -19.12 -15.13 -38.32
C LEU A 679 -17.94 -14.12 -38.44
N SER A 680 -17.82 -13.28 -39.49
CA SER A 680 -18.51 -13.18 -40.81
C SER A 680 -17.77 -12.22 -41.78
N ASP A 681 -17.80 -12.50 -43.10
CA ASP A 681 -17.73 -11.57 -44.27
C ASP A 681 -16.57 -10.53 -44.41
N GLN A 682 -16.06 -10.12 -45.60
CA GLN A 682 -16.36 -10.44 -47.01
C GLN A 682 -15.15 -10.14 -47.96
N CYS A 683 -15.13 -10.80 -49.13
CA CYS A 683 -14.49 -10.50 -50.44
C CYS A 683 -13.27 -9.54 -50.61
N GLY A 684 -12.22 -10.00 -51.31
CA GLY A 684 -11.22 -9.15 -52.02
C GLY A 684 -10.10 -9.92 -52.74
N SER A 685 -9.92 -9.72 -54.05
CA SER A 685 -8.86 -10.35 -54.90
C SER A 685 -7.55 -9.53 -54.91
N SER A 686 -6.34 -10.06 -55.18
CA SER A 686 -5.94 -10.71 -56.44
C SER A 686 -4.55 -11.38 -56.44
N ASN A 687 -4.42 -12.45 -57.25
CA ASN A 687 -3.30 -12.96 -58.09
C ASN A 687 -2.03 -12.05 -58.27
N SER A 688 -0.80 -12.54 -58.57
CA SER A 688 -0.33 -13.90 -58.95
C SER A 688 1.22 -14.06 -58.99
N LEU A 689 1.70 -15.33 -58.88
CA LEU A 689 2.95 -15.93 -59.48
C LEU A 689 4.36 -15.40 -59.10
N SER A 690 5.47 -16.17 -59.11
CA SER A 690 5.70 -17.64 -59.04
C SER A 690 7.21 -18.02 -58.91
N ASP A 691 7.49 -19.21 -58.37
CA ASP A 691 8.62 -20.14 -58.70
C ASP A 691 10.11 -19.69 -58.60
N ARG A 692 10.82 -20.13 -57.53
CA ARG A 692 11.73 -21.34 -57.50
C ARG A 692 13.05 -21.23 -56.68
N CYS A 693 13.20 -22.22 -55.79
CA CYS A 693 14.41 -23.01 -55.46
C CYS A 693 15.80 -22.34 -55.24
N GLY A 694 16.29 -22.41 -53.99
CA GLY A 694 17.65 -22.88 -53.58
C GLY A 694 18.91 -22.13 -54.06
N SER A 695 19.95 -21.91 -53.23
CA SER A 695 20.16 -22.31 -51.83
C SER A 695 21.33 -21.54 -51.18
N SER A 696 21.20 -21.23 -49.89
CA SER A 696 22.27 -20.93 -48.91
C SER A 696 23.33 -19.84 -49.23
N ASN A 697 23.16 -18.70 -48.54
CA ASN A 697 24.19 -17.77 -48.02
C ASN A 697 25.00 -16.84 -48.97
N SER A 698 24.66 -15.55 -48.85
CA SER A 698 25.57 -14.37 -48.80
C SER A 698 25.81 -13.47 -50.03
N LEU A 699 24.94 -12.44 -50.12
CA LEU A 699 25.25 -11.01 -50.30
C LEU A 699 25.44 -10.34 -51.69
N SER A 700 24.93 -9.10 -51.71
CA SER A 700 25.20 -7.93 -52.59
C SER A 700 24.37 -7.74 -53.87
N ASP A 701 24.10 -6.46 -54.14
CA ASP A 701 23.57 -5.92 -55.39
C ASP A 701 24.41 -4.68 -55.81
N ARG A 702 24.25 -4.17 -57.04
CA ARG A 702 25.21 -3.27 -57.73
C ARG A 702 24.76 -1.78 -57.74
N CYS A 703 25.50 -0.76 -58.24
CA CYS A 703 26.68 -0.75 -59.13
C CYS A 703 27.51 0.57 -59.10
N GLY A 704 28.85 0.47 -59.15
CA GLY A 704 29.70 1.31 -60.02
C GLY A 704 30.32 2.65 -59.53
N SER A 705 31.55 2.62 -59.02
CA SER A 705 32.66 3.53 -59.41
C SER A 705 34.01 3.06 -58.84
N SER A 706 35.13 3.57 -59.37
CA SER A 706 36.52 3.23 -58.99
C SER A 706 37.05 4.14 -57.87
N ASN A 707 37.97 3.68 -57.00
CA ASN A 707 39.40 3.56 -57.30
C ASN A 707 40.15 2.51 -56.44
N SER A 708 41.36 2.17 -56.90
CA SER A 708 42.43 1.41 -56.20
C SER A 708 42.82 2.04 -54.84
N LEU A 709 43.50 1.37 -53.90
CA LEU A 709 44.67 0.45 -53.95
C LEU A 709 44.54 -0.66 -52.88
N SER A 710 44.87 -1.92 -53.18
CA SER A 710 46.16 -2.62 -52.92
C SER A 710 46.44 -2.92 -51.42
N ASP A 711 46.97 -4.09 -51.01
CA ASP A 711 47.81 -5.01 -51.76
C ASP A 711 47.61 -6.54 -51.54
N ARG A 712 48.14 -7.30 -52.51
CA ARG A 712 48.44 -8.75 -52.49
C ARG A 712 49.91 -8.94 -52.01
N CYS A 713 50.49 -10.12 -51.73
CA CYS A 713 50.09 -11.54 -51.76
C CYS A 713 51.11 -12.36 -50.94
N GLY A 714 50.69 -13.46 -50.30
CA GLY A 714 51.59 -14.55 -49.87
C GLY A 714 52.62 -14.21 -48.77
N SER A 715 53.46 -15.16 -48.35
CA SER A 715 53.46 -16.60 -48.61
C SER A 715 54.03 -17.36 -47.39
N SER A 716 53.60 -18.62 -47.19
CA SER A 716 54.02 -19.46 -46.06
C SER A 716 55.43 -20.03 -46.24
N ASN A 717 56.27 -19.98 -45.21
CA ASN A 717 57.39 -20.92 -45.07
C ASN A 717 58.01 -20.98 -43.65
N SER A 718 58.67 -22.12 -43.39
CA SER A 718 59.68 -22.38 -42.34
C SER A 718 59.23 -22.69 -40.90
N LEU A 719 60.06 -23.52 -40.24
CA LEU A 719 59.91 -24.06 -38.87
C LEU A 719 61.02 -23.51 -37.94
N SER A 720 60.73 -23.52 -36.63
CA SER A 720 61.71 -23.59 -35.52
C SER A 720 62.66 -22.37 -35.34
N ASP A 721 63.34 -22.15 -34.19
CA ASP A 721 63.50 -22.97 -32.98
C ASP A 721 63.75 -22.10 -31.71
N ARG A 722 63.69 -22.72 -30.52
CA ARG A 722 64.24 -22.32 -29.19
C ARG A 722 63.68 -21.14 -28.38
N CYS A 723 63.08 -21.54 -27.25
CA CYS A 723 63.48 -21.22 -25.86
C CYS A 723 64.21 -19.89 -25.53
N GLY A 724 63.61 -19.13 -24.61
CA GLY A 724 64.29 -18.16 -23.74
C GLY A 724 63.52 -17.99 -22.42
N SER A 725 64.22 -17.98 -21.28
CA SER A 725 63.62 -17.84 -19.94
C SER A 725 64.38 -16.82 -19.10
N SER A 726 63.67 -16.03 -18.29
CA SER A 726 64.25 -15.16 -17.27
C SER A 726 63.28 -15.03 -16.09
N ASN A 727 63.81 -14.87 -14.88
CA ASN A 727 63.00 -14.74 -13.66
C ASN A 727 63.84 -14.08 -12.53
N SER A 728 63.19 -13.30 -11.64
CA SER A 728 63.74 -12.70 -10.40
C SER A 728 64.86 -11.64 -10.56
N LEU A 729 65.27 -10.85 -9.54
CA LEU A 729 65.20 -11.01 -8.06
C LEU A 729 65.33 -9.64 -7.32
N SER A 730 64.99 -9.62 -6.01
CA SER A 730 65.49 -8.74 -4.90
C SER A 730 65.21 -7.22 -4.91
N ASP A 731 65.10 -6.50 -3.78
CA ASP A 731 64.98 -6.79 -2.31
C ASP A 731 64.55 -5.44 -1.64
N ARG A 732 64.03 -5.32 -0.40
CA ARG A 732 63.93 -6.21 0.78
C ARG A 732 62.52 -6.16 1.39
#